data_AF-A0A8T2LAX7-F1
#
_entry.id   AF-A0A8T2LAX7-F1
#
_cell.length_a   1.000
_cell.length_b   1.000
_cell.length_c   1.000
_cell.angle_alpha   90.00
_cell.angle_beta   90.00
_cell.angle_gamma   90.00
#
_symmetry.space_group_name_H-M   'P 1'
#
loop_
_entity.id
_entity.type
_entity.pdbx_description
1 polymer ?
#
loop_
_entity_poly.entity_id
_entity_poly.type
_entity_poly.pdbx_seq_one_letter_code
_entity_poly.pdbx_strand_id
1 'polypeptide(L)'
;MAYRKVCASRGSAAISQDLESEGLQMASLDMEWEMEKELEEPGGLDHFQLEHRPMETSSSGAMDPDLEPIQPSASPHGRFQRLQEDPNYTSHFSRTMPKSQRRSGACIAKYLLAGAGVFFLGLLIGLYTHRAEKQPEISNQSTDLLERVVQSITAEKIQALQREFQATTSEEDRVKGLAQKWEELGLKNVQLSSYNVLLSHPGPRPNTIVDMTTKHCYLPSGHSCDTWGNPSYSTEQLFAMATYSAVGTLEAEVVDVQYGSSEDLRRIRAEMNVTNKIAVLKLGQAPLLYTLSRLAEMGFGGSLLYVEPCDVITEQEIWWKAFGVTLNPGGDPSTPDYPSTDRSYRADRRNLTSLLVQPISTSLAKVLLYAPAMGIGRPCVPLAMTPPSERKIVNLTIGSRTSYGKVHNVVGYLRGKINPDRYVLVGGRHSSWYEGTTADWSGSAAAVTQIIESITAQARAGWQPDRTIVFCSWGGSALGNIGSFEWGEENRLVLESRAVAYVSLHSPVRPRGPQSTASPSLLQLASDIGKKQVKSCTEAKGCPDLNVSSLQSPVALDFFSSHLAVPALEFAFSANPTERAHFLSEAFFPSESLLAETLDPAFRLHEAVAKMTAEAILRLSTDPVLPFYPLDIALDIQNKLKDDPLSRPDLLAAAASLRDNSSFFQSEIMRPANDPKERDPSHVRMLNDVLRDLEKSFLVSSPPPGFSRNILYGLNTQTPGFAILKAAQEEPDRSSVDQSLSQVSNSISSAEKLVYSGLELFENDPEDSSY
;
A
#
# COMPACT_ATOMS: atom_id res chain seq x y z
N MET A 1 8.16 39.12 26.05
CA MET A 1 9.21 39.72 26.92
C MET A 1 10.57 39.06 26.63
N ALA A 2 11.66 39.72 27.02
CA ALA A 2 13.02 39.49 26.51
C ALA A 2 13.63 38.09 26.69
N TYR A 3 14.41 37.67 25.68
CA TYR A 3 15.52 36.72 25.81
C TYR A 3 16.50 37.12 26.92
N ARG A 4 17.14 36.14 27.59
CA ARG A 4 18.36 36.40 28.36
C ARG A 4 19.48 35.40 28.03
N LYS A 5 20.56 35.99 27.52
CA LYS A 5 21.82 35.37 27.09
C LYS A 5 22.70 35.07 28.30
N VAL A 6 23.32 33.88 28.37
CA VAL A 6 24.49 33.63 29.24
C VAL A 6 25.54 32.88 28.44
N CYS A 7 26.68 33.53 28.21
CA CYS A 7 27.93 32.88 27.85
C CYS A 7 28.92 33.14 28.98
N ALA A 8 29.65 32.10 29.41
CA ALA A 8 30.77 32.23 30.34
C ALA A 8 32.01 31.52 29.75
N SER A 9 33.08 32.28 29.66
CA SER A 9 34.36 32.01 28.98
C SER A 9 35.18 30.81 29.47
N ARG A 10 35.80 30.09 28.52
CA ARG A 10 37.18 29.56 28.51
C ARG A 10 37.43 28.92 27.12
N GLY A 11 38.51 29.14 26.36
CA GLY A 11 39.62 30.09 26.52
C GLY A 11 41.00 29.48 26.26
N SER A 12 41.36 29.13 25.01
CA SER A 12 42.77 29.06 24.55
C SER A 12 42.96 28.81 23.05
N ALA A 13 43.93 29.53 22.47
CA ALA A 13 44.78 29.16 21.32
C ALA A 13 44.16 28.94 19.93
N ALA A 14 44.38 29.94 19.07
CA ALA A 14 44.21 29.88 17.62
C ALA A 14 45.26 28.99 16.92
N ILE A 15 44.86 28.37 15.80
CA ILE A 15 45.66 28.35 14.56
C ILE A 15 44.71 28.72 13.42
N SER A 16 45.09 29.75 12.66
CA SER A 16 44.45 30.17 11.41
C SER A 16 45.34 29.78 10.23
N GLN A 17 44.76 29.21 9.18
CA GLN A 17 45.30 29.40 7.83
C GLN A 17 44.19 29.23 6.80
N ASP A 18 44.07 30.23 5.94
CA ASP A 18 43.04 30.33 4.89
C ASP A 18 43.28 29.34 3.75
N LEU A 19 42.19 28.98 3.07
CA LEU A 19 42.19 28.67 1.65
C LEU A 19 40.78 28.91 1.08
N GLU A 20 40.60 30.06 0.45
CA GLU A 20 39.45 30.33 -0.43
C GLU A 20 39.62 29.55 -1.75
N SER A 21 38.58 28.86 -2.23
CA SER A 21 38.04 29.05 -3.58
C SER A 21 36.75 28.24 -3.82
N GLU A 22 35.94 28.75 -4.75
CA GLU A 22 34.89 28.06 -5.53
C GLU A 22 33.72 27.42 -4.78
N GLY A 23 32.61 28.17 -4.76
CA GLY A 23 31.33 27.73 -4.21
C GLY A 23 30.51 26.85 -5.15
N LEU A 24 29.81 25.88 -4.55
CA LEU A 24 28.67 25.19 -5.13
C LEU A 24 27.39 25.78 -4.52
N GLN A 25 26.41 26.06 -5.37
CA GLN A 25 25.12 26.62 -4.95
C GLN A 25 24.35 25.61 -4.09
N MET A 26 24.34 25.80 -2.78
CA MET A 26 23.27 25.28 -1.93
C MET A 26 22.01 26.12 -2.19
N ALA A 27 21.04 25.55 -2.89
CA ALA A 27 19.68 26.10 -2.95
C ALA A 27 18.78 25.29 -2.02
N SER A 28 18.62 25.79 -0.78
CA SER A 28 17.46 25.46 0.04
C SER A 28 16.18 25.95 -0.63
N LEU A 29 15.04 25.38 -0.26
CA LEU A 29 13.70 25.85 -0.67
C LEU A 29 13.38 27.23 -0.08
N ASP A 30 13.96 28.28 -0.65
CA ASP A 30 13.54 29.66 -0.38
C ASP A 30 12.22 29.94 -1.11
N MET A 31 11.12 29.78 -0.38
CA MET A 31 9.82 30.33 -0.75
C MET A 31 9.70 31.72 -0.15
N GLU A 32 9.63 32.75 -0.99
CA GLU A 32 9.39 34.13 -0.57
C GLU A 32 8.03 34.24 0.13
N TRP A 33 8.04 34.84 1.33
CA TRP A 33 6.84 35.19 2.08
C TRP A 33 6.44 36.62 1.76
N GLU A 34 5.21 36.83 1.29
CA GLU A 34 4.50 38.10 1.47
C GLU A 34 3.31 37.88 2.41
N MET A 35 3.18 38.75 3.40
CA MET A 35 2.22 38.64 4.50
C MET A 35 1.69 40.03 4.88
N GLU A 36 0.49 40.06 5.45
CA GLU A 36 -0.15 41.15 6.22
C GLU A 36 -0.86 42.31 5.50
N LYS A 37 -2.19 42.29 5.63
CA LYS A 37 -3.13 43.33 6.12
C LYS A 37 -4.50 42.62 6.25
N GLU A 38 -5.37 42.78 7.24
CA GLU A 38 -5.48 43.62 8.46
C GLU A 38 -6.57 42.93 9.36
N LEU A 39 -6.76 43.12 10.68
CA LEU A 39 -6.66 44.25 11.62
C LEU A 39 -6.38 43.77 13.08
N GLU A 40 -6.07 44.72 13.98
CA GLU A 40 -6.22 44.66 15.45
C GLU A 40 -7.47 45.52 15.85
N GLU A 41 -8.17 45.45 17.00
CA GLU A 41 -8.14 44.70 18.29
C GLU A 41 -9.62 44.78 18.85
N PRO A 42 -9.96 44.84 20.17
CA PRO A 42 -9.73 43.93 21.31
C PRO A 42 -11.00 43.56 22.13
N GLY A 43 -10.83 42.61 23.08
CA GLY A 43 -11.64 42.51 24.33
C GLY A 43 -12.59 41.29 24.41
N GLY A 44 -12.75 40.61 25.55
CA GLY A 44 -12.12 40.77 26.87
C GLY A 44 -12.31 39.53 27.76
N LEU A 45 -11.64 39.47 28.90
CA LEU A 45 -11.80 38.38 29.89
C LEU A 45 -13.17 38.48 30.59
N ASP A 46 -13.80 37.34 30.90
CA ASP A 46 -14.08 37.05 32.32
C ASP A 46 -14.31 35.56 32.66
N HIS A 47 -14.41 35.31 33.96
CA HIS A 47 -14.23 34.03 34.67
C HIS A 47 -15.56 33.32 35.05
N PHE A 48 -15.76 32.03 34.75
CA PHE A 48 -16.71 31.12 35.46
C PHE A 48 -16.26 29.65 35.30
N GLN A 49 -15.69 29.01 36.33
CA GLN A 49 -16.34 28.21 37.38
C GLN A 49 -17.11 26.94 36.91
N LEU A 50 -16.60 25.79 37.36
CA LEU A 50 -17.19 24.46 37.20
C LEU A 50 -18.30 24.25 38.24
N GLU A 51 -19.54 24.03 37.83
CA GLU A 51 -20.59 23.49 38.72
C GLU A 51 -20.84 22.01 38.42
N HIS A 52 -20.46 21.15 39.37
CA HIS A 52 -21.01 19.80 39.46
C HIS A 52 -22.43 19.84 40.05
N ARG A 53 -23.38 19.14 39.43
CA ARG A 53 -24.62 18.76 40.09
C ARG A 53 -24.93 17.27 39.84
N PRO A 54 -25.20 16.47 40.87
CA PRO A 54 -25.47 15.04 40.71
C PRO A 54 -26.89 14.81 40.19
N MET A 55 -27.09 13.81 39.34
CA MET A 55 -28.40 13.36 38.92
C MET A 55 -28.85 12.18 39.80
N GLU A 56 -30.05 12.27 40.36
CA GLU A 56 -30.59 11.26 41.28
C GLU A 56 -31.04 9.99 40.54
N THR A 57 -30.90 8.85 41.21
CA THR A 57 -31.39 7.56 40.74
C THR A 57 -32.91 7.44 40.87
N SER A 58 -33.61 7.12 39.78
CA SER A 58 -34.95 6.52 39.83
C SER A 58 -34.94 5.15 39.12
N SER A 59 -35.51 4.14 39.78
CA SER A 59 -35.32 2.73 39.44
C SER A 59 -36.31 2.17 38.42
N SER A 60 -35.93 0.99 37.89
CA SER A 60 -36.77 -0.09 37.37
C SER A 60 -37.60 0.17 36.09
N GLY A 61 -36.99 -0.22 34.96
CA GLY A 61 -37.69 -0.70 33.77
C GLY A 61 -36.81 -1.77 33.12
N ALA A 62 -37.04 -3.05 33.44
CA ALA A 62 -36.29 -4.14 32.82
C ALA A 62 -36.75 -4.30 31.36
N MET A 63 -35.86 -4.00 30.42
CA MET A 63 -36.09 -4.22 29.00
C MET A 63 -34.80 -4.79 28.40
N ASP A 64 -34.91 -6.01 27.92
CA ASP A 64 -33.83 -6.78 27.32
C ASP A 64 -33.44 -6.12 25.98
N PRO A 65 -32.18 -5.68 25.78
CA PRO A 65 -31.75 -5.20 24.48
C PRO A 65 -31.44 -6.43 23.61
N ASP A 66 -32.44 -6.85 22.82
CA ASP A 66 -32.22 -7.78 21.70
C ASP A 66 -31.09 -7.21 20.81
N LEU A 67 -29.91 -7.82 20.93
CA LEU A 67 -28.79 -7.59 20.03
C LEU A 67 -29.21 -8.14 18.66
N GLU A 68 -29.68 -7.26 17.77
CA GLU A 68 -30.04 -7.68 16.41
C GLU A 68 -28.86 -8.42 15.77
N PRO A 69 -29.09 -9.65 15.24
CA PRO A 69 -28.02 -10.44 14.66
C PRO A 69 -27.47 -9.71 13.43
N ILE A 70 -26.15 -9.45 13.44
CA ILE A 70 -25.41 -8.76 12.38
C ILE A 70 -25.75 -9.39 11.03
N GLN A 71 -26.61 -8.73 10.25
CA GLN A 71 -26.95 -9.18 8.90
C GLN A 71 -25.71 -9.05 8.00
N PRO A 72 -25.43 -10.02 7.12
CA PRO A 72 -24.41 -9.88 6.10
C PRO A 72 -24.91 -8.95 4.99
N SER A 73 -24.93 -7.64 5.26
CA SER A 73 -25.22 -6.63 4.24
C SER A 73 -23.99 -6.38 3.38
N ALA A 74 -24.06 -6.73 2.10
CA ALA A 74 -23.15 -6.16 1.11
C ALA A 74 -23.32 -4.63 1.10
N SER A 75 -22.22 -3.88 0.98
CA SER A 75 -22.24 -2.42 0.85
C SER A 75 -23.20 -2.03 -0.30
N PRO A 76 -24.33 -1.34 -0.01
CA PRO A 76 -25.29 -1.01 -1.05
C PRO A 76 -24.67 0.03 -1.98
N HIS A 77 -24.53 -0.32 -3.27
CA HIS A 77 -23.81 0.44 -4.31
C HIS A 77 -23.67 1.94 -4.01
N GLY A 78 -22.44 2.33 -3.70
CA GLY A 78 -22.09 3.64 -3.18
C GLY A 78 -22.63 4.80 -4.04
N ARG A 79 -23.29 5.71 -3.34
CA ARG A 79 -23.93 6.97 -3.76
C ARG A 79 -23.33 7.71 -4.98
N PHE A 80 -22.02 7.66 -5.20
CA PHE A 80 -21.34 8.40 -6.28
C PHE A 80 -21.57 7.84 -7.70
N GLN A 81 -21.95 6.58 -7.87
CA GLN A 81 -22.18 6.02 -9.22
C GLN A 81 -23.55 6.41 -9.81
N ARG A 82 -24.57 6.67 -8.98
CA ARG A 82 -25.92 7.07 -9.45
C ARG A 82 -25.96 8.47 -10.07
N LEU A 83 -24.94 9.30 -9.87
CA LEU A 83 -24.83 10.63 -10.49
C LEU A 83 -24.51 10.59 -11.99
N GLN A 84 -24.20 9.42 -12.56
CA GLN A 84 -23.92 9.26 -14.01
C GLN A 84 -24.98 8.44 -14.76
N GLU A 85 -25.96 7.86 -14.08
CA GLU A 85 -26.88 6.87 -14.68
C GLU A 85 -28.38 7.22 -14.61
N ASP A 86 -28.78 8.43 -14.18
CA ASP A 86 -30.20 8.81 -14.16
C ASP A 86 -30.62 9.71 -15.35
N PRO A 87 -31.21 9.16 -16.43
CA PRO A 87 -31.71 9.94 -17.55
C PRO A 87 -32.99 10.74 -17.25
N ASN A 88 -33.56 10.65 -16.04
CA ASN A 88 -34.86 11.26 -15.71
C ASN A 88 -34.77 12.66 -15.06
N TYR A 89 -33.59 13.28 -14.98
CA TYR A 89 -33.46 14.64 -14.41
C TYR A 89 -34.18 15.73 -15.24
N THR A 90 -34.65 15.42 -16.46
CA THR A 90 -35.52 16.33 -17.23
C THR A 90 -37.01 15.98 -17.06
N SER A 91 -37.70 16.74 -16.20
CA SER A 91 -39.03 17.37 -16.40
C SER A 91 -39.93 17.36 -15.15
N HIS A 92 -40.23 18.57 -14.67
CA HIS A 92 -41.42 18.82 -13.84
C HIS A 92 -42.58 19.35 -14.69
N PHE A 93 -43.80 19.26 -14.12
CA PHE A 93 -45.12 19.58 -14.68
C PHE A 93 -45.70 18.54 -15.66
N SER A 94 -46.71 17.78 -15.25
CA SER A 94 -48.07 18.35 -15.16
C SER A 94 -49.06 17.53 -14.30
N ARG A 95 -50.20 18.17 -13.97
CA ARG A 95 -51.26 17.71 -13.05
C ARG A 95 -52.02 16.45 -13.50
N THR A 96 -52.52 15.70 -12.52
CA THR A 96 -53.60 14.70 -12.64
C THR A 96 -54.99 15.34 -12.63
N MET A 97 -55.96 14.79 -13.40
CA MET A 97 -57.44 14.79 -13.22
C MET A 97 -58.13 14.21 -14.50
N PRO A 98 -59.43 13.77 -14.52
CA PRO A 98 -59.73 12.34 -14.42
C PRO A 98 -60.53 11.72 -15.60
N LYS A 99 -60.94 10.46 -15.44
CA LYS A 99 -61.67 9.58 -16.38
C LYS A 99 -63.01 10.18 -16.89
N SER A 100 -63.37 9.97 -18.18
CA SER A 100 -64.56 9.17 -18.56
C SER A 100 -64.76 8.92 -20.08
N GLN A 101 -65.41 7.77 -20.36
CA GLN A 101 -66.45 7.49 -21.37
C GLN A 101 -66.19 7.40 -22.91
N ARG A 102 -66.71 6.29 -23.47
CA ARG A 102 -66.86 6.00 -24.91
C ARG A 102 -67.92 6.89 -25.58
N ARG A 103 -67.72 7.27 -26.87
CA ARG A 103 -68.57 6.83 -28.01
C ARG A 103 -68.21 7.39 -29.39
N SER A 104 -68.61 6.61 -30.41
CA SER A 104 -68.97 6.97 -31.80
C SER A 104 -67.89 7.34 -32.82
N GLY A 105 -67.61 6.38 -33.71
CA GLY A 105 -66.78 6.57 -34.91
C GLY A 105 -67.57 7.25 -36.05
N ALA A 106 -67.50 8.58 -36.10
CA ALA A 106 -67.83 9.37 -37.30
C ALA A 106 -66.96 10.65 -37.45
N CYS A 107 -66.15 11.00 -36.45
CA CYS A 107 -65.30 12.20 -36.46
C CYS A 107 -63.87 11.94 -37.00
N ILE A 108 -63.41 10.69 -37.02
CA ILE A 108 -62.01 10.31 -37.24
C ILE A 108 -61.46 10.78 -38.59
N ALA A 109 -62.27 10.74 -39.66
CA ALA A 109 -61.85 11.13 -41.01
C ALA A 109 -61.49 12.63 -41.13
N LYS A 110 -62.11 13.52 -40.35
CA LYS A 110 -61.80 14.96 -40.37
C LYS A 110 -60.54 15.29 -39.59
N TYR A 111 -60.30 14.59 -38.46
CA TYR A 111 -59.07 14.75 -37.69
C TYR A 111 -57.85 14.15 -38.39
N LEU A 112 -58.00 13.09 -39.19
CA LEU A 112 -56.89 12.55 -40.00
C LEU A 112 -56.41 13.54 -41.07
N LEU A 113 -57.31 14.26 -41.75
CA LEU A 113 -56.95 15.28 -42.74
C LEU A 113 -56.32 16.53 -42.09
N ALA A 114 -56.84 16.98 -40.95
CA ALA A 114 -56.22 18.07 -40.18
C ALA A 114 -54.84 17.66 -39.64
N GLY A 115 -54.70 16.43 -39.12
CA GLY A 115 -53.45 15.87 -38.63
C GLY A 115 -52.39 15.73 -39.73
N ALA A 116 -52.77 15.32 -40.94
CA ALA A 116 -51.86 15.30 -42.09
C ALA A 116 -51.37 16.72 -42.44
N GLY A 117 -52.24 17.73 -42.41
CA GLY A 117 -51.85 19.13 -42.61
C GLY A 117 -50.85 19.64 -41.56
N VAL A 118 -51.07 19.33 -40.29
CA VAL A 118 -50.14 19.67 -39.19
C VAL A 118 -48.82 18.89 -39.32
N PHE A 119 -48.86 17.63 -39.76
CA PHE A 119 -47.67 16.81 -39.99
C PHE A 119 -46.79 17.39 -41.11
N PHE A 120 -47.37 17.73 -42.27
CA PHE A 120 -46.61 18.37 -43.36
C PHE A 120 -46.11 19.78 -42.99
N LEU A 121 -46.87 20.55 -42.20
CA LEU A 121 -46.41 21.83 -41.68
C LEU A 121 -45.24 21.66 -40.69
N GLY A 122 -45.30 20.68 -39.80
CA GLY A 122 -44.22 20.32 -38.89
C GLY A 122 -42.97 19.81 -39.61
N LEU A 123 -43.13 19.08 -40.72
CA LEU A 123 -42.03 18.59 -41.55
C LEU A 123 -41.39 19.74 -42.36
N LEU A 124 -42.18 20.71 -42.84
CA LEU A 124 -41.68 21.96 -43.44
C LEU A 124 -40.95 22.85 -42.42
N ILE A 125 -41.48 22.98 -41.20
CA ILE A 125 -40.80 23.70 -40.11
C ILE A 125 -39.49 22.99 -39.76
N GLY A 126 -39.49 21.68 -39.57
CA GLY A 126 -38.29 20.88 -39.29
C GLY A 126 -37.22 20.97 -40.37
N LEU A 127 -37.61 21.04 -41.65
CA LEU A 127 -36.68 21.27 -42.77
C LEU A 127 -36.11 22.71 -42.80
N TYR A 128 -36.84 23.70 -42.30
CA TYR A 128 -36.38 25.10 -42.23
C TYR A 128 -35.61 25.44 -40.94
N THR A 129 -35.89 24.76 -39.82
CA THR A 129 -35.13 24.92 -38.57
C THR A 129 -33.82 24.14 -38.57
N HIS A 130 -33.60 23.21 -39.51
CA HIS A 130 -32.31 22.53 -39.68
C HIS A 130 -31.25 23.37 -40.43
N ARG A 131 -31.29 24.70 -40.31
CA ARG A 131 -30.09 25.54 -40.50
C ARG A 131 -29.28 25.46 -39.21
N ALA A 132 -28.06 24.95 -39.32
CA ALA A 132 -27.20 24.68 -38.17
C ALA A 132 -26.76 25.96 -37.42
N GLU A 133 -27.57 26.39 -36.46
CA GLU A 133 -27.08 27.17 -35.33
C GLU A 133 -26.28 26.24 -34.42
N LYS A 134 -24.97 26.48 -34.35
CA LYS A 134 -24.11 25.87 -33.33
C LYS A 134 -24.51 26.42 -31.97
N GLN A 135 -25.34 25.70 -31.24
CA GLN A 135 -25.34 25.83 -29.78
C GLN A 135 -23.94 25.45 -29.27
N PRO A 136 -23.40 26.17 -28.27
CA PRO A 136 -22.17 25.73 -27.62
C PRO A 136 -22.45 24.43 -26.87
N GLU A 137 -21.74 23.36 -27.23
CA GLU A 137 -21.82 22.10 -26.50
C GLU A 137 -21.36 22.33 -25.06
N ILE A 138 -22.25 22.12 -24.10
CA ILE A 138 -21.86 21.94 -22.70
C ILE A 138 -21.24 20.53 -22.62
N SER A 139 -19.94 20.48 -22.88
CA SER A 139 -19.17 19.25 -23.04
C SER A 139 -19.17 18.39 -21.76
N ASN A 140 -19.50 17.10 -21.90
CA ASN A 140 -19.25 16.06 -20.90
C ASN A 140 -17.74 15.76 -20.80
N GLN A 141 -16.96 16.68 -20.22
CA GLN A 141 -15.48 16.63 -20.27
C GLN A 141 -14.86 15.47 -19.48
N SER A 142 -15.51 14.96 -18.42
CA SER A 142 -14.88 13.99 -17.52
C SER A 142 -14.82 12.57 -18.09
N THR A 143 -15.89 12.10 -18.75
CA THR A 143 -15.89 10.81 -19.45
C THR A 143 -14.92 10.83 -20.64
N ASP A 144 -14.93 11.92 -21.41
CA ASP A 144 -14.05 12.17 -22.55
C ASP A 144 -12.56 12.23 -22.16
N LEU A 145 -12.21 12.88 -21.04
CA LEU A 145 -10.85 12.90 -20.51
C LEU A 145 -10.36 11.49 -20.11
N LEU A 146 -11.14 10.78 -19.31
CA LEU A 146 -10.78 9.45 -18.82
C LEU A 146 -10.61 8.47 -19.98
N GLU A 147 -11.54 8.50 -20.94
CA GLU A 147 -11.49 7.67 -22.14
C GLU A 147 -10.23 7.99 -22.98
N ARG A 148 -9.91 9.27 -23.23
CA ARG A 148 -8.67 9.65 -23.93
C ARG A 148 -7.40 9.18 -23.22
N VAL A 149 -7.33 9.33 -21.90
CA VAL A 149 -6.17 8.88 -21.11
C VAL A 149 -6.03 7.37 -21.27
N VAL A 150 -7.06 6.61 -20.89
CA VAL A 150 -7.07 5.14 -20.93
C VAL A 150 -6.77 4.62 -22.34
N GLN A 151 -7.42 5.13 -23.40
CA GLN A 151 -7.20 4.65 -24.77
C GLN A 151 -5.78 4.90 -25.31
N SER A 152 -5.09 5.93 -24.82
CA SER A 152 -3.70 6.22 -25.24
C SER A 152 -2.64 5.31 -24.60
N ILE A 153 -3.04 4.51 -23.61
CA ILE A 153 -2.22 3.48 -22.95
C ILE A 153 -2.31 2.19 -23.77
N THR A 154 -1.17 1.71 -24.28
CA THR A 154 -1.11 0.45 -25.06
C THR A 154 0.10 -0.40 -24.68
N ALA A 155 -0.07 -1.72 -24.79
CA ALA A 155 0.96 -2.72 -24.54
C ALA A 155 2.25 -2.48 -25.34
N GLU A 156 2.14 -2.05 -26.59
CA GLU A 156 3.30 -1.82 -27.47
C GLU A 156 4.17 -0.67 -26.96
N LYS A 157 3.55 0.40 -26.44
CA LYS A 157 4.28 1.53 -25.84
C LYS A 157 5.00 1.12 -24.55
N ILE A 158 4.33 0.37 -23.68
CA ILE A 158 4.92 -0.13 -22.44
C ILE A 158 6.10 -1.05 -22.77
N GLN A 159 5.93 -1.99 -23.71
CA GLN A 159 7.02 -2.88 -24.15
C GLN A 159 8.20 -2.12 -24.79
N ALA A 160 7.94 -1.05 -25.54
CA ALA A 160 8.99 -0.20 -26.11
C ALA A 160 9.80 0.52 -25.02
N LEU A 161 9.13 1.14 -24.05
CA LEU A 161 9.75 1.81 -22.90
C LEU A 161 10.55 0.83 -22.03
N GLN A 162 10.03 -0.38 -21.82
CA GLN A 162 10.73 -1.43 -21.05
C GLN A 162 12.08 -1.78 -21.69
N ARG A 163 12.11 -1.97 -23.02
CA ARG A 163 13.34 -2.25 -23.79
C ARG A 163 14.31 -1.08 -23.78
N GLU A 164 13.79 0.15 -23.86
CA GLU A 164 14.59 1.38 -23.75
C GLU A 164 15.34 1.44 -22.40
N PHE A 165 14.63 1.20 -21.29
CA PHE A 165 15.25 1.21 -19.97
C PHE A 165 16.22 0.05 -19.73
N GLN A 166 15.91 -1.17 -20.23
CA GLN A 166 16.80 -2.34 -20.13
C GLN A 166 18.14 -2.17 -20.88
N ALA A 167 18.26 -1.21 -21.80
CA ALA A 167 19.52 -0.95 -22.52
C ALA A 167 20.59 -0.24 -21.67
N THR A 168 20.23 0.30 -20.50
CA THR A 168 21.15 0.98 -19.58
C THR A 168 21.74 0.02 -18.55
N THR A 169 23.04 0.14 -18.28
CA THR A 169 23.81 -0.84 -17.47
C THR A 169 24.09 -0.39 -16.04
N SER A 170 24.31 0.90 -15.79
CA SER A 170 24.46 1.46 -14.44
C SER A 170 23.14 2.02 -13.92
N GLU A 171 22.87 1.86 -12.62
CA GLU A 171 21.71 2.46 -11.96
C GLU A 171 21.69 4.00 -12.08
N GLU A 172 22.84 4.67 -12.00
CA GLU A 172 22.91 6.13 -12.05
C GLU A 172 22.53 6.68 -13.45
N ASP A 173 23.05 6.09 -14.52
CA ASP A 173 22.73 6.47 -15.89
C ASP A 173 21.26 6.18 -16.24
N ARG A 174 20.74 5.04 -15.77
CA ARG A 174 19.32 4.68 -15.89
C ARG A 174 18.41 5.71 -15.22
N VAL A 175 18.74 6.12 -14.00
CA VAL A 175 17.96 7.09 -13.21
C VAL A 175 17.97 8.47 -13.87
N LYS A 176 19.13 8.91 -14.39
CA LYS A 176 19.23 10.15 -15.20
C LYS A 176 18.40 10.06 -16.48
N GLY A 177 18.47 8.94 -17.20
CA GLY A 177 17.68 8.71 -18.42
C GLY A 177 16.17 8.72 -18.15
N LEU A 178 15.73 8.10 -17.04
CA LEU A 178 14.33 8.12 -16.62
C LEU A 178 13.86 9.54 -16.27
N ALA A 179 14.67 10.31 -15.54
CA ALA A 179 14.36 11.71 -15.21
C ALA A 179 14.26 12.57 -16.47
N GLN A 180 15.23 12.51 -17.38
CA GLN A 180 15.21 13.21 -18.66
C GLN A 180 13.96 12.83 -19.47
N LYS A 181 13.61 11.54 -19.54
CA LYS A 181 12.40 11.08 -20.24
C LYS A 181 11.13 11.69 -19.66
N TRP A 182 11.04 11.84 -18.35
CA TRP A 182 9.89 12.45 -17.68
C TRP A 182 9.79 13.96 -17.94
N GLU A 183 10.91 14.66 -18.05
CA GLU A 183 10.96 16.07 -18.48
C GLU A 183 10.54 16.24 -19.94
N GLU A 184 11.04 15.38 -20.85
CA GLU A 184 10.66 15.37 -22.27
C GLU A 184 9.16 15.11 -22.48
N LEU A 185 8.55 14.29 -21.61
CA LEU A 185 7.11 14.06 -21.60
C LEU A 185 6.32 15.26 -21.05
N GLY A 186 6.96 16.23 -20.41
CA GLY A 186 6.35 17.48 -19.95
C GLY A 186 5.97 17.52 -18.47
N LEU A 187 6.52 16.63 -17.63
CA LEU A 187 6.50 16.87 -16.19
C LEU A 187 7.39 18.06 -15.83
N LYS A 188 7.08 18.72 -14.72
CA LYS A 188 7.84 19.86 -14.21
C LYS A 188 8.54 19.48 -12.91
N ASN A 189 9.65 20.18 -12.65
CA ASN A 189 10.47 20.00 -11.44
C ASN A 189 10.84 18.53 -11.21
N VAL A 190 11.33 17.85 -12.25
CA VAL A 190 11.84 16.48 -12.08
C VAL A 190 13.16 16.56 -11.30
N GLN A 191 13.22 15.83 -10.18
CA GLN A 191 14.31 15.90 -9.21
C GLN A 191 14.93 14.53 -8.99
N LEU A 192 16.24 14.52 -8.76
CA LEU A 192 17.03 13.35 -8.39
C LEU A 192 17.41 13.41 -6.90
N SER A 193 16.51 12.98 -6.01
CA SER A 193 16.82 12.85 -4.58
C SER A 193 17.80 11.68 -4.39
N SER A 194 18.89 11.90 -3.65
CA SER A 194 19.97 10.93 -3.48
C SER A 194 20.38 10.83 -2.02
N TYR A 195 20.47 9.61 -1.49
CA TYR A 195 20.78 9.33 -0.08
C TYR A 195 21.98 8.40 0.05
N ASN A 196 22.78 8.57 1.10
CA ASN A 196 24.00 7.80 1.33
C ASN A 196 23.79 6.79 2.47
N VAL A 197 23.32 5.61 2.10
CA VAL A 197 22.64 4.64 2.97
C VAL A 197 23.48 3.40 3.22
N LEU A 198 23.21 2.67 4.32
CA LEU A 198 23.90 1.43 4.62
C LEU A 198 23.29 0.26 3.82
N LEU A 199 23.98 -0.18 2.77
CA LEU A 199 23.56 -1.30 1.93
C LEU A 199 24.19 -2.62 2.40
N SER A 200 23.47 -3.73 2.19
CA SER A 200 23.95 -5.10 2.46
C SER A 200 24.21 -5.85 1.16
N HIS A 201 25.40 -6.44 1.03
CA HIS A 201 25.87 -7.15 -0.17
C HIS A 201 26.45 -8.54 0.17
N PRO A 202 26.57 -9.42 -0.84
CA PRO A 202 27.29 -10.69 -0.71
C PRO A 202 28.76 -10.50 -0.31
N GLY A 203 29.30 -11.51 0.38
CA GLY A 203 30.72 -11.55 0.71
C GLY A 203 31.63 -11.87 -0.48
N PRO A 204 32.96 -11.69 -0.35
CA PRO A 204 33.94 -12.18 -1.32
C PRO A 204 34.05 -13.73 -1.36
N ARG A 205 33.33 -14.41 -0.47
CA ARG A 205 33.13 -15.86 -0.43
C ARG A 205 31.63 -16.11 -0.25
N PRO A 206 31.08 -17.21 -0.80
CA PRO A 206 29.70 -17.57 -0.58
C PRO A 206 29.48 -17.92 0.89
N ASN A 207 28.24 -17.78 1.35
CA ASN A 207 27.80 -18.40 2.60
C ASN A 207 27.80 -19.93 2.41
N THR A 208 28.11 -20.69 3.45
CA THR A 208 28.26 -22.16 3.35
C THR A 208 27.65 -22.88 4.54
N ILE A 209 27.22 -24.12 4.30
CA ILE A 209 26.64 -25.04 5.28
C ILE A 209 27.43 -26.35 5.20
N VAL A 210 28.21 -26.68 6.22
CA VAL A 210 29.04 -27.91 6.23
C VAL A 210 28.44 -28.94 7.19
N ASP A 211 28.05 -30.12 6.71
CA ASP A 211 27.65 -31.24 7.57
C ASP A 211 28.90 -31.78 8.30
N MET A 212 28.94 -31.65 9.62
CA MET A 212 30.11 -31.99 10.41
C MET A 212 30.33 -33.51 10.56
N THR A 213 29.32 -34.33 10.27
CA THR A 213 29.42 -35.79 10.25
C THR A 213 30.02 -36.29 8.95
N THR A 214 29.53 -35.79 7.80
CA THR A 214 29.99 -36.24 6.47
C THR A 214 31.16 -35.43 5.90
N LYS A 215 31.45 -34.27 6.50
CA LYS A 215 32.38 -33.24 5.99
C LYS A 215 32.01 -32.70 4.60
N HIS A 216 30.79 -32.92 4.13
CA HIS A 216 30.31 -32.35 2.88
C HIS A 216 29.98 -30.86 3.06
N CYS A 217 30.46 -30.03 2.15
CA CYS A 217 30.23 -28.58 2.15
C CYS A 217 29.17 -28.23 1.10
N TYR A 218 28.08 -27.63 1.53
CA TYR A 218 26.98 -27.18 0.68
C TYR A 218 26.99 -25.66 0.54
N LEU A 219 26.74 -25.20 -0.68
CA LEU A 219 26.25 -23.85 -0.95
C LEU A 219 24.74 -23.78 -0.62
N PRO A 220 24.16 -22.59 -0.36
CA PRO A 220 22.72 -22.42 -0.13
C PRO A 220 21.77 -23.08 -1.14
N SER A 221 22.20 -23.22 -2.40
CA SER A 221 21.47 -23.95 -3.47
C SER A 221 21.41 -25.47 -3.28
N GLY A 222 22.24 -26.03 -2.40
CA GLY A 222 22.41 -27.48 -2.21
C GLY A 222 23.52 -28.10 -3.07
N HIS A 223 24.19 -27.32 -3.93
CA HIS A 223 25.37 -27.77 -4.66
C HIS A 223 26.62 -27.87 -3.76
N SER A 224 27.59 -28.71 -4.11
CA SER A 224 28.89 -28.76 -3.41
C SER A 224 29.61 -27.41 -3.51
N CYS A 225 30.29 -27.00 -2.44
CA CYS A 225 31.18 -25.84 -2.43
C CYS A 225 32.26 -25.89 -3.53
N ASP A 226 32.64 -27.08 -4.02
CA ASP A 226 33.59 -27.25 -5.13
C ASP A 226 33.07 -26.71 -6.47
N THR A 227 31.76 -26.48 -6.60
CA THR A 227 31.14 -25.89 -7.80
C THR A 227 31.22 -24.36 -7.84
N TRP A 228 31.72 -23.72 -6.76
CA TRP A 228 31.90 -22.28 -6.70
C TRP A 228 32.88 -21.78 -7.78
N GLY A 229 32.55 -20.65 -8.42
CA GLY A 229 33.31 -20.09 -9.53
C GLY A 229 32.90 -20.61 -10.91
N ASN A 230 31.97 -21.56 -11.00
CA ASN A 230 31.31 -21.91 -12.26
C ASN A 230 30.32 -20.78 -12.65
N PRO A 231 30.44 -20.14 -13.83
CA PRO A 231 29.57 -19.05 -14.27
C PRO A 231 28.08 -19.38 -14.28
N SER A 232 27.71 -20.66 -14.52
CA SER A 232 26.31 -21.09 -14.56
C SER A 232 25.60 -21.02 -13.20
N TYR A 233 26.34 -20.97 -12.10
CA TYR A 233 25.79 -20.95 -10.73
C TYR A 233 26.17 -19.69 -9.94
N SER A 234 27.20 -18.95 -10.37
CA SER A 234 27.71 -17.80 -9.61
C SER A 234 26.67 -16.70 -9.40
N THR A 235 25.83 -16.43 -10.40
CA THR A 235 24.84 -15.33 -10.31
C THR A 235 23.71 -15.67 -9.34
N GLU A 236 23.05 -16.82 -9.47
CA GLU A 236 22.01 -17.24 -8.51
C GLU A 236 22.56 -17.35 -7.08
N GLN A 237 23.82 -17.79 -6.94
CA GLN A 237 24.45 -18.00 -5.64
C GLN A 237 24.78 -16.69 -4.90
N LEU A 238 24.94 -15.57 -5.61
CA LEU A 238 25.05 -14.23 -5.02
C LEU A 238 23.70 -13.70 -4.50
N PHE A 239 22.57 -14.19 -5.02
CA PHE A 239 21.23 -13.76 -4.59
C PHE A 239 20.73 -14.49 -3.34
N ALA A 240 21.19 -15.71 -3.13
CA ALA A 240 20.78 -16.58 -2.03
C ALA A 240 21.34 -16.14 -0.67
N MET A 241 20.81 -15.05 -0.09
CA MET A 241 21.15 -14.59 1.26
C MET A 241 20.03 -13.77 1.92
N ALA A 242 20.05 -13.70 3.26
CA ALA A 242 19.28 -12.72 4.01
C ALA A 242 20.08 -11.43 4.18
N THR A 243 19.60 -10.32 3.63
CA THR A 243 20.27 -9.02 3.77
C THR A 243 20.18 -8.53 5.22
N TYR A 244 21.24 -7.88 5.71
CA TYR A 244 21.36 -7.42 7.10
C TYR A 244 21.32 -8.52 8.18
N SER A 245 21.55 -9.78 7.81
CA SER A 245 21.77 -10.86 8.78
C SER A 245 23.05 -10.68 9.60
N ALA A 246 23.17 -11.36 10.73
CA ALA A 246 24.45 -11.45 11.44
C ALA A 246 25.52 -12.12 10.56
N VAL A 247 26.78 -11.76 10.82
CA VAL A 247 27.95 -12.25 10.08
C VAL A 247 28.84 -13.04 11.03
N GLY A 248 29.29 -14.23 10.62
CA GLY A 248 30.07 -15.11 11.48
C GLY A 248 29.94 -16.59 11.13
N THR A 249 30.34 -17.42 12.09
CA THR A 249 30.41 -18.88 11.96
C THR A 249 29.82 -19.54 13.21
N LEU A 250 28.93 -20.51 13.03
CA LEU A 250 28.27 -21.27 14.11
C LEU A 250 28.26 -22.76 13.78
N GLU A 251 28.90 -23.55 14.63
CA GLU A 251 28.79 -25.01 14.62
C GLU A 251 27.75 -25.45 15.65
N ALA A 252 26.61 -25.98 15.20
CA ALA A 252 25.53 -26.38 16.08
C ALA A 252 24.61 -27.47 15.48
N GLU A 253 23.82 -28.11 16.36
CA GLU A 253 22.74 -29.01 15.96
C GLU A 253 21.61 -28.24 15.26
N VAL A 254 21.11 -28.82 14.18
CA VAL A 254 19.98 -28.36 13.39
C VAL A 254 18.66 -28.82 14.02
N VAL A 255 17.67 -27.92 14.12
CA VAL A 255 16.34 -28.20 14.69
C VAL A 255 15.24 -27.62 13.79
N ASP A 256 14.38 -28.47 13.24
CA ASP A 256 13.18 -28.09 12.51
C ASP A 256 12.18 -27.40 13.45
N VAL A 257 11.88 -26.12 13.19
CA VAL A 257 10.93 -25.31 13.96
C VAL A 257 9.55 -25.23 13.30
N GLN A 258 9.28 -26.03 12.27
CA GLN A 258 8.12 -25.90 11.39
C GLN A 258 8.01 -24.45 10.88
N TYR A 259 6.86 -23.80 11.02
CA TYR A 259 6.66 -22.39 10.66
C TYR A 259 6.99 -21.42 11.81
N GLY A 260 7.56 -21.92 12.92
CA GLY A 260 7.89 -21.11 14.10
C GLY A 260 6.67 -20.54 14.83
N SER A 261 5.50 -21.17 14.69
CA SER A 261 4.29 -20.75 15.41
C SER A 261 4.48 -20.84 16.93
N SER A 262 3.70 -20.10 17.69
CA SER A 262 3.78 -20.17 19.16
C SER A 262 3.55 -21.57 19.73
N GLU A 263 2.83 -22.45 19.04
CA GLU A 263 2.70 -23.86 19.44
C GLU A 263 3.94 -24.70 19.10
N ASP A 264 4.57 -24.47 17.94
CA ASP A 264 5.85 -25.10 17.60
C ASP A 264 6.95 -24.71 18.59
N LEU A 265 7.04 -23.44 18.95
CA LEU A 265 8.01 -22.92 19.92
C LEU A 265 7.78 -23.47 21.33
N ARG A 266 6.51 -23.60 21.77
CA ARG A 266 6.17 -24.27 23.06
C ARG A 266 6.59 -25.73 23.07
N ARG A 267 6.25 -26.49 22.02
CA ARG A 267 6.62 -27.91 21.87
C ARG A 267 8.13 -28.10 21.96
N ILE A 268 8.89 -27.32 21.18
CA ILE A 268 10.36 -27.43 21.15
C ILE A 268 10.98 -27.03 22.49
N ARG A 269 10.44 -26.02 23.19
CA ARG A 269 10.91 -25.61 24.52
C ARG A 269 10.68 -26.68 25.59
N ALA A 270 9.63 -27.49 25.46
CA ALA A 270 9.37 -28.62 26.34
C ALA A 270 10.27 -29.84 26.02
N GLU A 271 10.68 -30.00 24.76
CA GLU A 271 11.49 -31.15 24.32
C GLU A 271 13.01 -30.96 24.49
N MET A 272 13.55 -29.75 24.30
CA MET A 272 15.00 -29.52 24.31
C MET A 272 15.43 -28.08 24.64
N ASN A 273 16.67 -27.92 25.11
CA ASN A 273 17.35 -26.63 25.15
C ASN A 273 17.81 -26.23 23.73
N VAL A 274 17.42 -25.05 23.25
CA VAL A 274 17.76 -24.54 21.92
C VAL A 274 18.87 -23.48 21.90
N THR A 275 19.48 -23.17 23.06
CA THR A 275 20.54 -22.16 23.18
C THR A 275 21.65 -22.41 22.16
N ASN A 276 21.92 -21.43 21.28
CA ASN A 276 22.89 -21.49 20.18
C ASN A 276 22.66 -22.60 19.13
N LYS A 277 21.49 -23.25 19.09
CA LYS A 277 21.14 -24.17 17.99
C LYS A 277 20.80 -23.41 16.70
N ILE A 278 20.73 -24.13 15.58
CA ILE A 278 20.31 -23.60 14.28
C ILE A 278 18.87 -24.07 14.00
N ALA A 279 17.94 -23.13 13.89
CA ALA A 279 16.56 -23.41 13.48
C ALA A 279 16.50 -23.73 11.97
N VAL A 280 15.61 -24.64 11.55
CA VAL A 280 15.17 -24.74 10.15
C VAL A 280 13.72 -24.29 10.10
N LEU A 281 13.48 -23.17 9.45
CA LEU A 281 12.20 -22.45 9.44
C LEU A 281 11.54 -22.52 8.07
N LYS A 282 10.31 -23.01 8.04
CA LYS A 282 9.38 -22.93 6.91
C LYS A 282 8.87 -21.50 6.80
N LEU A 283 9.07 -20.86 5.65
CA LEU A 283 8.58 -19.52 5.38
C LEU A 283 7.09 -19.56 4.97
N GLY A 284 6.32 -18.53 5.32
CA GLY A 284 5.02 -18.28 4.68
C GLY A 284 3.76 -18.22 5.56
N GLN A 285 3.78 -18.56 6.86
CA GLN A 285 2.56 -18.53 7.70
C GLN A 285 2.42 -17.26 8.58
N ALA A 286 3.52 -16.56 8.85
CA ALA A 286 3.58 -15.33 9.63
C ALA A 286 4.73 -14.44 9.09
N PRO A 287 4.76 -13.13 9.38
CA PRO A 287 5.83 -12.24 8.91
C PRO A 287 7.21 -12.73 9.34
N LEU A 288 8.17 -12.80 8.41
CA LEU A 288 9.50 -13.34 8.68
C LEU A 288 10.21 -12.64 9.87
N LEU A 289 10.09 -11.32 9.96
CA LEU A 289 10.71 -10.54 11.04
C LEU A 289 10.15 -10.90 12.43
N TYR A 290 8.85 -11.17 12.54
CA TYR A 290 8.21 -11.62 13.78
C TYR A 290 8.74 -12.98 14.19
N THR A 291 8.72 -13.96 13.28
CA THR A 291 9.17 -15.32 13.60
C THR A 291 10.66 -15.36 13.95
N LEU A 292 11.50 -14.59 13.26
CA LEU A 292 12.92 -14.47 13.58
C LEU A 292 13.16 -13.79 14.94
N SER A 293 12.36 -12.79 15.34
CA SER A 293 12.51 -12.18 16.68
C SER A 293 12.19 -13.18 17.78
N ARG A 294 11.14 -13.99 17.62
CA ARG A 294 10.77 -15.06 18.57
C ARG A 294 11.82 -16.17 18.68
N LEU A 295 12.48 -16.53 17.56
CA LEU A 295 13.61 -17.46 17.58
C LEU A 295 14.83 -16.89 18.30
N ALA A 296 15.13 -15.59 18.12
CA ALA A 296 16.20 -14.91 18.84
C ALA A 296 15.91 -14.80 20.35
N GLU A 297 14.69 -14.44 20.74
CA GLU A 297 14.23 -14.41 22.14
C GLU A 297 14.33 -15.78 22.82
N MET A 298 14.08 -16.86 22.06
CA MET A 298 14.19 -18.24 22.57
C MET A 298 15.65 -18.74 22.65
N GLY A 299 16.62 -17.97 22.14
CA GLY A 299 18.05 -18.23 22.27
C GLY A 299 18.69 -19.04 21.14
N PHE A 300 18.03 -19.19 19.98
CA PHE A 300 18.68 -19.76 18.80
C PHE A 300 19.89 -18.89 18.37
N GLY A 301 20.91 -19.52 17.76
CA GLY A 301 22.09 -18.82 17.22
C GLY A 301 22.04 -18.56 15.72
N GLY A 302 21.20 -19.30 14.99
CA GLY A 302 21.00 -19.13 13.56
C GLY A 302 19.69 -19.74 13.07
N SER A 303 19.34 -19.44 11.82
CA SER A 303 18.13 -19.93 11.14
C SER A 303 18.40 -20.20 9.66
N LEU A 304 18.03 -21.39 9.20
CA LEU A 304 17.98 -21.76 7.79
C LEU A 304 16.54 -21.64 7.30
N LEU A 305 16.29 -20.74 6.35
CA LEU A 305 14.94 -20.50 5.81
C LEU A 305 14.72 -21.37 4.58
N TYR A 306 13.56 -22.00 4.44
CA TYR A 306 13.21 -22.70 3.20
C TYR A 306 11.71 -22.61 2.89
N VAL A 307 11.35 -22.82 1.62
CA VAL A 307 9.96 -22.95 1.17
C VAL A 307 9.57 -24.42 1.15
N GLU A 308 8.47 -24.74 1.83
CA GLU A 308 7.96 -26.10 1.98
C GLU A 308 7.26 -26.59 0.70
N PRO A 309 7.67 -27.74 0.11
CA PRO A 309 7.08 -28.28 -1.12
C PRO A 309 5.55 -28.34 -1.15
N CYS A 310 4.91 -28.52 0.00
CA CYS A 310 3.45 -28.62 0.09
C CYS A 310 2.71 -27.28 -0.05
N ASP A 311 3.42 -26.15 0.04
CA ASP A 311 2.87 -24.81 -0.16
C ASP A 311 2.95 -24.36 -1.63
N VAL A 312 3.92 -24.89 -2.38
CA VAL A 312 4.23 -24.53 -3.79
C VAL A 312 4.17 -25.72 -4.76
N ILE A 313 3.14 -26.57 -4.63
CA ILE A 313 3.01 -27.86 -5.36
C ILE A 313 3.12 -27.71 -6.89
N THR A 314 2.73 -26.57 -7.46
CA THR A 314 2.75 -26.27 -8.90
C THR A 314 4.12 -25.83 -9.45
N GLU A 315 5.08 -25.46 -8.60
CA GLU A 315 6.32 -24.76 -8.99
C GLU A 315 7.57 -25.62 -8.74
N GLN A 316 7.60 -26.82 -9.33
CA GLN A 316 8.62 -27.84 -9.04
C GLN A 316 10.08 -27.43 -9.35
N GLU A 317 10.28 -26.40 -10.18
CA GLU A 317 11.61 -25.80 -10.44
C GLU A 317 12.20 -25.09 -9.21
N ILE A 318 11.36 -24.61 -8.29
CA ILE A 318 11.80 -23.89 -7.08
C ILE A 318 12.56 -24.81 -6.12
N TRP A 319 12.32 -26.13 -6.16
CA TRP A 319 12.94 -27.09 -5.25
C TRP A 319 14.48 -27.05 -5.22
N TRP A 320 15.11 -26.63 -6.33
CA TRP A 320 16.56 -26.58 -6.48
C TRP A 320 17.14 -25.17 -6.28
N LYS A 321 16.29 -24.15 -6.12
CA LYS A 321 16.69 -22.74 -6.04
C LYS A 321 16.64 -22.26 -4.61
N ALA A 322 17.69 -21.55 -4.20
CA ALA A 322 17.65 -20.70 -3.02
C ALA A 322 17.18 -19.29 -3.41
N PHE A 323 16.85 -18.47 -2.42
CA PHE A 323 16.17 -17.17 -2.60
C PHE A 323 16.82 -16.07 -1.76
N GLY A 324 16.52 -14.82 -2.09
CA GLY A 324 16.83 -13.67 -1.24
C GLY A 324 15.70 -13.40 -0.25
N VAL A 325 16.03 -12.87 0.93
CA VAL A 325 15.07 -12.22 1.84
C VAL A 325 15.68 -10.94 2.39
N THR A 326 14.84 -9.98 2.78
CA THR A 326 15.29 -8.75 3.45
C THR A 326 14.94 -8.82 4.93
N LEU A 327 15.93 -8.58 5.78
CA LEU A 327 15.70 -8.43 7.23
C LEU A 327 15.53 -6.96 7.64
N ASN A 328 15.42 -6.06 6.66
CA ASN A 328 15.20 -4.64 6.89
C ASN A 328 13.70 -4.29 6.92
N PRO A 329 13.16 -3.77 8.04
CA PRO A 329 11.77 -3.35 8.15
C PRO A 329 11.44 -2.05 7.38
N GLY A 330 12.43 -1.30 6.89
CA GLY A 330 12.21 -0.05 6.15
C GLY A 330 13.35 0.95 6.32
N GLY A 331 13.68 1.70 5.26
CA GLY A 331 14.65 2.81 5.29
C GLY A 331 16.10 2.38 5.44
N ASP A 332 17.02 3.35 5.58
CA ASP A 332 18.41 3.11 5.92
C ASP A 332 18.51 2.57 7.37
N PRO A 333 19.02 1.35 7.58
CA PRO A 333 19.24 0.80 8.92
C PRO A 333 20.06 1.73 9.84
N SER A 334 20.93 2.56 9.27
CA SER A 334 21.81 3.47 10.00
C SER A 334 21.16 4.80 10.41
N THR A 335 20.03 5.20 9.82
CA THR A 335 19.31 6.47 10.13
C THR A 335 17.80 6.25 10.36
N PRO A 336 17.39 5.42 11.32
CA PRO A 336 15.96 5.18 11.55
C PRO A 336 15.23 6.46 11.99
N ASP A 337 14.06 6.72 11.39
CA ASP A 337 13.15 7.86 11.63
C ASP A 337 13.63 9.23 11.11
N TYR A 338 14.73 9.32 10.35
CA TYR A 338 15.21 10.57 9.72
C TYR A 338 16.11 10.31 8.49
N PRO A 339 16.02 11.14 7.43
CA PRO A 339 16.65 10.86 6.15
C PRO A 339 18.18 10.77 6.22
N SER A 340 18.77 9.84 5.47
CA SER A 340 20.21 9.58 5.37
C SER A 340 20.95 10.56 4.45
N THR A 341 20.79 11.85 4.74
CA THR A 341 21.56 12.94 4.14
C THR A 341 23.05 12.86 4.53
N ASP A 342 23.92 13.58 3.83
CA ASP A 342 25.36 13.60 4.13
C ASP A 342 25.69 14.02 5.58
N ARG A 343 24.85 14.87 6.19
CA ARG A 343 25.05 15.41 7.56
C ARG A 343 24.36 14.60 8.66
N SER A 344 23.57 13.58 8.30
CA SER A 344 22.83 12.78 9.26
C SER A 344 23.77 11.95 10.14
N TYR A 345 23.46 11.91 11.45
CA TYR A 345 24.08 10.95 12.37
C TYR A 345 23.80 9.52 11.88
N ARG A 346 24.72 8.59 12.08
CA ARG A 346 24.58 7.20 11.61
C ARG A 346 24.89 6.23 12.74
N ALA A 347 23.93 5.38 13.06
CA ALA A 347 24.09 4.30 14.03
C ALA A 347 24.78 3.09 13.40
N ASP A 348 25.64 2.39 14.15
CA ASP A 348 26.33 1.18 13.68
C ASP A 348 25.40 -0.05 13.71
N ARG A 349 24.39 -0.06 12.81
CA ARG A 349 23.35 -1.09 12.69
C ARG A 349 23.58 -1.98 11.47
N ARG A 350 24.79 -2.54 11.35
CA ARG A 350 25.19 -3.43 10.24
C ARG A 350 24.40 -4.72 10.15
N ASN A 351 23.97 -5.23 11.30
CA ASN A 351 23.19 -6.45 11.42
C ASN A 351 21.88 -6.06 12.12
N LEU A 352 20.73 -6.47 11.57
CA LEU A 352 19.40 -6.18 12.12
C LEU A 352 18.85 -7.32 12.99
N THR A 353 19.59 -8.42 13.10
CA THR A 353 19.31 -9.54 13.99
C THR A 353 20.62 -10.07 14.59
N SER A 354 20.53 -10.74 15.74
CA SER A 354 21.61 -11.54 16.31
C SER A 354 21.78 -12.90 15.63
N LEU A 355 20.78 -13.37 14.88
CA LEU A 355 20.78 -14.67 14.23
C LEU A 355 21.61 -14.67 12.94
N LEU A 356 22.40 -15.74 12.76
CA LEU A 356 22.93 -16.10 11.44
C LEU A 356 21.78 -16.69 10.60
N VAL A 357 21.24 -15.91 9.64
CA VAL A 357 20.06 -16.26 8.84
C VAL A 357 20.47 -16.53 7.40
N GLN A 358 20.14 -17.71 6.88
CA GLN A 358 20.47 -18.12 5.52
C GLN A 358 19.29 -18.81 4.83
N PRO A 359 18.71 -18.22 3.78
CA PRO A 359 17.82 -18.92 2.87
C PRO A 359 18.52 -20.08 2.17
N ILE A 360 17.87 -21.24 2.10
CA ILE A 360 18.37 -22.43 1.43
C ILE A 360 17.33 -23.00 0.47
N SER A 361 17.79 -23.75 -0.52
CA SER A 361 16.91 -24.53 -1.38
C SER A 361 16.17 -25.62 -0.60
N THR A 362 14.99 -25.99 -1.07
CA THR A 362 14.24 -27.15 -0.57
C THR A 362 15.06 -28.45 -0.68
N SER A 363 15.89 -28.58 -1.73
CA SER A 363 16.76 -29.73 -1.92
C SER A 363 17.82 -29.85 -0.80
N LEU A 364 18.41 -28.74 -0.35
CA LEU A 364 19.31 -28.72 0.79
C LEU A 364 18.54 -28.96 2.11
N ALA A 365 17.36 -28.36 2.28
CA ALA A 365 16.52 -28.62 3.45
C ALA A 365 16.21 -30.13 3.61
N LYS A 366 15.95 -30.84 2.50
CA LYS A 366 15.75 -32.29 2.47
C LYS A 366 16.99 -33.14 2.79
N VAL A 367 18.20 -32.58 2.73
CA VAL A 367 19.45 -33.24 3.16
C VAL A 367 19.67 -33.08 4.68
N LEU A 368 19.19 -31.97 5.25
CA LEU A 368 19.29 -31.65 6.68
C LEU A 368 18.14 -32.27 7.50
N LEU A 369 16.95 -32.36 6.91
CA LEU A 369 15.72 -32.95 7.43
C LEU A 369 15.46 -34.33 6.80
N TYR A 370 14.28 -34.91 7.03
CA TYR A 370 13.82 -36.07 6.24
C TYR A 370 12.44 -35.82 5.62
N ALA A 371 12.14 -36.56 4.56
CA ALA A 371 10.83 -36.63 3.93
C ALA A 371 10.15 -37.95 4.34
N PRO A 372 9.04 -37.94 5.10
CA PRO A 372 8.28 -39.15 5.42
C PRO A 372 7.68 -39.79 4.15
N ALA A 373 7.45 -41.11 4.18
CA ALA A 373 6.87 -41.83 3.06
C ALA A 373 5.45 -41.33 2.72
N MET A 374 5.14 -41.17 1.43
CA MET A 374 3.80 -40.74 0.99
C MET A 374 2.78 -41.85 1.21
N GLY A 375 1.80 -41.57 2.07
CA GLY A 375 0.62 -42.42 2.26
C GLY A 375 -0.38 -42.27 1.11
N ILE A 376 -1.16 -43.34 0.86
CA ILE A 376 -2.22 -43.34 -0.16
C ILE A 376 -3.22 -42.21 0.12
N GLY A 377 -3.43 -41.33 -0.88
CA GLY A 377 -4.39 -40.23 -0.80
C GLY A 377 -3.85 -38.89 -0.28
N ARG A 378 -2.55 -38.75 0.03
CA ARG A 378 -1.94 -37.44 0.32
C ARG A 378 -1.22 -36.88 -0.93
N PRO A 379 -1.58 -35.67 -1.41
CA PRO A 379 -0.94 -35.09 -2.60
C PRO A 379 0.47 -34.52 -2.31
N CYS A 380 0.81 -34.29 -1.05
CA CYS A 380 2.14 -33.90 -0.58
C CYS A 380 2.32 -34.35 0.88
N VAL A 381 3.57 -34.53 1.30
CA VAL A 381 3.96 -34.77 2.70
C VAL A 381 5.08 -33.80 3.04
N PRO A 382 4.93 -32.97 4.09
CA PRO A 382 5.92 -31.95 4.40
C PRO A 382 7.21 -32.55 4.94
N LEU A 383 8.32 -31.82 4.83
CA LEU A 383 9.56 -32.21 5.50
C LEU A 383 9.38 -32.14 7.02
N ALA A 384 10.13 -33.01 7.72
CA ALA A 384 10.02 -33.20 9.17
C ALA A 384 11.39 -33.45 9.81
N MET A 385 11.44 -33.30 11.14
CA MET A 385 12.66 -33.42 11.95
C MET A 385 13.19 -34.85 12.05
N THR A 386 14.48 -35.07 11.74
CA THR A 386 15.10 -36.40 11.90
C THR A 386 15.06 -36.89 13.35
N PRO A 387 15.01 -38.22 13.58
CA PRO A 387 15.12 -38.80 14.92
C PRO A 387 16.33 -38.25 15.69
N PRO A 388 16.29 -38.12 17.02
CA PRO A 388 17.38 -37.53 17.81
C PRO A 388 18.79 -38.09 17.53
N SER A 389 18.91 -39.36 17.16
CA SER A 389 20.15 -40.05 16.79
C SER A 389 20.71 -39.68 15.40
N GLU A 390 19.91 -39.06 14.54
CA GLU A 390 20.22 -38.77 13.13
C GLU A 390 20.23 -37.24 12.84
N ARG A 391 20.17 -36.43 13.89
CA ARG A 391 20.22 -34.96 13.77
C ARG A 391 21.58 -34.51 13.28
N LYS A 392 21.57 -33.58 12.33
CA LYS A 392 22.78 -33.01 11.76
C LYS A 392 23.35 -31.94 12.68
N ILE A 393 24.66 -32.00 12.91
CA ILE A 393 25.46 -30.86 13.37
C ILE A 393 26.03 -30.23 12.11
N VAL A 394 25.78 -28.94 11.91
CA VAL A 394 26.31 -28.19 10.77
C VAL A 394 27.16 -27.04 11.25
N ASN A 395 28.18 -26.71 10.46
CA ASN A 395 28.90 -25.46 10.57
C ASN A 395 28.36 -24.48 9.52
N LEU A 396 27.57 -23.50 9.96
CA LEU A 396 27.01 -22.43 9.15
C LEU A 396 27.98 -21.25 9.14
N THR A 397 28.40 -20.79 7.97
CA THR A 397 29.22 -19.58 7.80
C THR A 397 28.51 -18.56 6.92
N ILE A 398 28.34 -17.35 7.44
CA ILE A 398 27.79 -16.19 6.72
C ILE A 398 28.88 -15.12 6.62
N GLY A 399 29.15 -14.68 5.41
CA GLY A 399 30.22 -13.73 5.07
C GLY A 399 29.76 -12.46 4.36
N SER A 400 28.46 -12.16 4.39
CA SER A 400 27.87 -10.92 3.87
C SER A 400 28.55 -9.67 4.46
N ARG A 401 28.44 -8.55 3.75
CA ARG A 401 29.08 -7.29 4.12
C ARG A 401 28.12 -6.14 3.98
N THR A 402 28.23 -5.17 4.87
CA THR A 402 27.56 -3.88 4.74
C THR A 402 28.55 -2.78 4.36
N SER A 403 28.11 -1.88 3.49
CA SER A 403 28.88 -0.73 3.02
C SER A 403 27.95 0.43 2.69
N TYR A 404 28.44 1.65 2.85
CA TYR A 404 27.70 2.83 2.41
C TYR A 404 27.69 2.93 0.88
N GLY A 405 26.52 3.19 0.32
CA GLY A 405 26.30 3.37 -1.11
C GLY A 405 25.20 4.39 -1.36
N LYS A 406 25.12 4.91 -2.58
CA LYS A 406 24.05 5.84 -2.96
C LYS A 406 22.82 5.10 -3.44
N VAL A 407 21.66 5.53 -2.94
CA VAL A 407 20.34 5.21 -3.50
C VAL A 407 19.77 6.48 -4.10
N HIS A 408 19.20 6.37 -5.30
CA HIS A 408 18.63 7.51 -6.03
C HIS A 408 17.13 7.31 -6.24
N ASN A 409 16.38 8.40 -6.24
CA ASN A 409 14.97 8.44 -6.62
C ASN A 409 14.77 9.44 -7.76
N VAL A 410 13.77 9.20 -8.62
CA VAL A 410 13.24 10.21 -9.55
C VAL A 410 11.89 10.69 -9.02
N VAL A 411 11.70 11.99 -8.85
CA VAL A 411 10.42 12.57 -8.41
C VAL A 411 10.02 13.69 -9.35
N GLY A 412 8.84 13.61 -9.97
CA GLY A 412 8.33 14.60 -10.94
C GLY A 412 6.91 15.04 -10.63
N TYR A 413 6.59 16.31 -10.90
CA TYR A 413 5.34 16.94 -10.46
C TYR A 413 4.45 17.38 -11.62
N LEU A 414 3.15 17.10 -11.49
CA LEU A 414 2.09 17.75 -12.24
C LEU A 414 1.21 18.55 -11.26
N ARG A 415 1.49 19.85 -11.15
CA ARG A 415 0.85 20.75 -10.17
C ARG A 415 -0.67 20.85 -10.39
N GLY A 416 -1.43 20.69 -9.32
CA GLY A 416 -2.88 20.86 -9.30
C GLY A 416 -3.33 22.32 -9.43
N LYS A 417 -4.57 22.52 -9.88
CA LYS A 417 -5.16 23.85 -10.12
C LYS A 417 -5.86 24.43 -8.89
N ILE A 418 -6.65 23.62 -8.19
CA ILE A 418 -7.53 24.07 -7.09
C ILE A 418 -6.87 23.82 -5.73
N ASN A 419 -6.34 22.62 -5.54
CA ASN A 419 -5.69 22.14 -4.32
C ASN A 419 -4.22 21.75 -4.61
N PRO A 420 -3.35 22.71 -5.00
CA PRO A 420 -1.95 22.41 -5.35
C PRO A 420 -1.14 21.84 -4.17
N ASP A 421 -1.63 22.01 -2.94
CA ASP A 421 -1.08 21.50 -1.68
C ASP A 421 -1.67 20.14 -1.25
N ARG A 422 -2.38 19.43 -2.13
CA ARG A 422 -2.83 18.05 -1.91
C ARG A 422 -2.14 17.16 -2.93
N TYR A 423 -1.53 16.07 -2.46
CA TYR A 423 -0.66 15.21 -3.27
C TYR A 423 -1.27 13.82 -3.46
N VAL A 424 -1.55 13.46 -4.71
CA VAL A 424 -1.74 12.06 -5.12
C VAL A 424 -0.36 11.54 -5.52
N LEU A 425 0.19 10.65 -4.71
CA LEU A 425 1.50 10.06 -4.92
C LEU A 425 1.36 8.81 -5.80
N VAL A 426 2.25 8.64 -6.79
CA VAL A 426 2.25 7.50 -7.71
C VAL A 426 3.66 6.91 -7.72
N GLY A 427 3.85 5.73 -7.14
CA GLY A 427 5.17 5.15 -6.89
C GLY A 427 5.41 3.84 -7.64
N GLY A 428 6.59 3.69 -8.25
CA GLY A 428 7.09 2.42 -8.77
C GLY A 428 8.58 2.23 -8.44
N ARG A 429 9.11 1.02 -8.61
CA ARG A 429 10.55 0.74 -8.40
C ARG A 429 11.31 0.81 -9.71
N HIS A 430 12.54 1.34 -9.68
CA HIS A 430 13.51 1.11 -10.75
C HIS A 430 14.68 0.21 -10.31
N SER A 431 14.99 0.08 -9.02
CA SER A 431 16.07 -0.80 -8.56
C SER A 431 15.73 -2.29 -8.66
N SER A 432 16.71 -3.11 -9.05
CA SER A 432 16.70 -4.57 -8.90
C SER A 432 17.21 -5.00 -7.52
N TRP A 433 17.19 -6.30 -7.21
CA TRP A 433 17.66 -6.80 -5.91
C TRP A 433 19.19 -6.79 -5.74
N TYR A 434 19.94 -7.04 -6.82
CA TYR A 434 21.33 -6.56 -6.95
C TYR A 434 21.54 -6.01 -8.36
N GLU A 435 22.58 -5.20 -8.53
CA GLU A 435 23.01 -4.65 -9.82
C GLU A 435 23.28 -5.79 -10.81
N GLY A 436 22.72 -5.69 -12.03
CA GLY A 436 22.86 -6.70 -13.08
C GLY A 436 21.80 -7.81 -13.12
N THR A 437 20.76 -7.83 -12.26
CA THR A 437 19.57 -8.69 -12.51
C THR A 437 18.40 -7.97 -13.14
N THR A 438 17.78 -8.66 -14.10
CA THR A 438 16.70 -8.18 -14.97
C THR A 438 15.30 -8.22 -14.33
N ALA A 439 15.21 -8.17 -13.00
CA ALA A 439 13.97 -8.46 -12.28
C ALA A 439 12.96 -7.30 -12.23
N ASP A 440 11.96 -7.34 -13.12
CA ASP A 440 10.63 -6.68 -13.13
C ASP A 440 10.52 -5.16 -12.97
N TRP A 441 11.58 -4.47 -12.52
CA TRP A 441 11.60 -3.03 -12.33
C TRP A 441 11.33 -2.26 -13.63
N SER A 442 11.74 -2.81 -14.77
CA SER A 442 11.56 -2.18 -16.08
C SER A 442 10.10 -2.15 -16.51
N GLY A 443 9.30 -3.15 -16.11
CA GLY A 443 7.85 -3.18 -16.34
C GLY A 443 7.12 -2.12 -15.49
N SER A 444 7.54 -1.96 -14.22
CA SER A 444 7.06 -0.89 -13.33
C SER A 444 7.37 0.50 -13.89
N ALA A 445 8.65 0.77 -14.19
CA ALA A 445 9.09 2.06 -14.72
C ALA A 445 8.46 2.39 -16.09
N ALA A 446 8.28 1.39 -16.96
CA ALA A 446 7.61 1.57 -18.25
C ALA A 446 6.12 1.90 -18.09
N ALA A 447 5.39 1.20 -17.21
CA ALA A 447 3.98 1.47 -16.94
C ALA A 447 3.79 2.90 -16.37
N VAL A 448 4.59 3.30 -15.37
CA VAL A 448 4.57 4.66 -14.82
C VAL A 448 4.86 5.71 -15.89
N THR A 449 5.90 5.51 -16.70
CA THR A 449 6.30 6.45 -17.78
C THR A 449 5.23 6.57 -18.86
N GLN A 450 4.53 5.49 -19.18
CA GLN A 450 3.43 5.54 -20.14
C GLN A 450 2.22 6.32 -19.57
N ILE A 451 1.85 6.09 -18.30
CA ILE A 451 0.79 6.86 -17.63
C ILE A 451 1.15 8.37 -17.61
N ILE A 452 2.42 8.70 -17.38
CA ILE A 452 2.93 10.08 -17.48
C ILE A 452 2.70 10.64 -18.89
N GLU A 453 3.15 9.95 -19.94
CA GLU A 453 2.95 10.35 -21.35
C GLU A 453 1.47 10.66 -21.65
N SER A 454 0.58 9.79 -21.19
CA SER A 454 -0.87 9.89 -21.37
C SER A 454 -1.46 11.12 -20.67
N ILE A 455 -1.15 11.30 -19.39
CA ILE A 455 -1.68 12.38 -18.55
C ILE A 455 -1.09 13.74 -18.96
N THR A 456 0.21 13.82 -19.27
CA THR A 456 0.83 15.08 -19.74
C THR A 456 0.41 15.46 -21.15
N ALA A 457 -0.03 14.53 -21.99
CA ALA A 457 -0.66 14.86 -23.27
C ALA A 457 -1.98 15.64 -23.06
N GLN A 458 -2.80 15.23 -22.10
CA GLN A 458 -4.00 16.00 -21.72
C GLN A 458 -3.64 17.35 -21.08
N ALA A 459 -2.57 17.38 -20.27
CA ALA A 459 -2.09 18.63 -19.68
C ALA A 459 -1.65 19.65 -20.75
N ARG A 460 -0.95 19.19 -21.81
CA ARG A 460 -0.60 20.01 -22.98
C ARG A 460 -1.81 20.43 -23.81
N ALA A 461 -2.91 19.66 -23.77
CA ALA A 461 -4.19 20.01 -24.37
C ALA A 461 -5.02 21.01 -23.52
N GLY A 462 -4.50 21.48 -22.38
CA GLY A 462 -5.12 22.52 -21.54
C GLY A 462 -5.91 22.00 -20.34
N TRP A 463 -5.96 20.68 -20.10
CA TRP A 463 -6.47 20.13 -18.84
C TRP A 463 -5.44 20.33 -17.71
N GLN A 464 -5.90 20.32 -16.47
CA GLN A 464 -5.05 20.30 -15.28
C GLN A 464 -5.80 19.56 -14.16
N PRO A 465 -5.15 18.71 -13.36
CA PRO A 465 -5.80 18.07 -12.22
C PRO A 465 -6.13 19.10 -11.13
N ASP A 466 -7.09 18.80 -10.26
CA ASP A 466 -7.44 19.70 -9.15
C ASP A 466 -6.42 19.58 -8.02
N ARG A 467 -5.95 18.37 -7.73
CA ARG A 467 -4.87 18.06 -6.78
C ARG A 467 -3.55 17.85 -7.54
N THR A 468 -2.41 18.10 -6.89
CA THR A 468 -1.10 17.84 -7.49
C THR A 468 -0.86 16.34 -7.57
N ILE A 469 -0.41 15.85 -8.73
CA ILE A 469 0.06 14.47 -8.90
C ILE A 469 1.59 14.48 -8.79
N VAL A 470 2.14 13.57 -7.98
CA VAL A 470 3.58 13.40 -7.80
C VAL A 470 3.96 11.99 -8.25
N PHE A 471 4.70 11.90 -9.34
CA PHE A 471 5.23 10.63 -9.86
C PHE A 471 6.59 10.36 -9.25
N CYS A 472 6.79 9.15 -8.75
CA CYS A 472 7.97 8.73 -8.02
C CYS A 472 8.51 7.41 -8.57
N SER A 473 9.82 7.33 -8.74
CA SER A 473 10.53 6.10 -9.03
C SER A 473 11.57 5.86 -7.94
N TRP A 474 11.35 4.82 -7.14
CA TRP A 474 12.13 4.51 -5.95
C TRP A 474 13.32 3.59 -6.24
N GLY A 475 14.46 3.94 -5.65
CA GLY A 475 15.65 3.09 -5.58
C GLY A 475 15.72 2.30 -4.27
N GLY A 476 16.56 1.26 -4.22
CA GLY A 476 16.76 0.44 -3.03
C GLY A 476 15.53 -0.34 -2.53
N SER A 477 14.46 -0.51 -3.34
CA SER A 477 13.21 -1.15 -2.90
C SER A 477 13.42 -2.56 -2.33
N ALA A 478 14.23 -3.36 -3.01
CA ALA A 478 14.58 -4.72 -2.61
C ALA A 478 15.31 -4.82 -1.25
N LEU A 479 15.96 -3.75 -0.81
CA LEU A 479 16.76 -3.73 0.42
C LEU A 479 16.00 -3.15 1.62
N GLY A 480 14.66 -3.14 1.53
CA GLY A 480 13.76 -2.59 2.55
C GLY A 480 13.21 -1.21 2.20
N ASN A 481 12.74 -1.00 0.96
CA ASN A 481 12.05 0.22 0.51
C ASN A 481 12.80 1.52 0.85
N ILE A 482 14.13 1.47 0.77
CA ILE A 482 15.01 2.55 1.25
C ILE A 482 14.63 3.88 0.60
N GLY A 483 14.56 3.95 -0.73
CA GLY A 483 14.24 5.19 -1.44
C GLY A 483 12.90 5.82 -1.06
N SER A 484 11.83 5.04 -0.86
CA SER A 484 10.52 5.59 -0.46
C SER A 484 10.50 6.04 1.01
N PHE A 485 11.29 5.38 1.87
CA PHE A 485 11.51 5.79 3.25
C PHE A 485 12.31 7.08 3.36
N GLU A 486 13.53 7.15 2.81
CA GLU A 486 14.39 8.34 2.96
C GLU A 486 13.69 9.61 2.46
N TRP A 487 13.01 9.54 1.31
CA TRP A 487 12.25 10.66 0.77
C TRP A 487 10.99 10.96 1.59
N GLY A 488 10.33 9.92 2.11
CA GLY A 488 9.20 10.05 3.01
C GLY A 488 9.57 10.75 4.32
N GLU A 489 10.72 10.41 4.91
CA GLU A 489 11.25 10.99 6.13
C GLU A 489 11.72 12.44 5.93
N GLU A 490 12.41 12.74 4.84
CA GLU A 490 12.80 14.11 4.46
C GLU A 490 11.57 15.02 4.30
N ASN A 491 10.51 14.50 3.67
CA ASN A 491 9.31 15.28 3.35
C ASN A 491 8.18 15.09 4.38
N ARG A 492 8.45 14.42 5.51
CA ARG A 492 7.46 13.93 6.47
C ARG A 492 6.45 14.98 6.91
N LEU A 493 6.93 16.13 7.40
CA LEU A 493 6.11 17.24 7.90
C LEU A 493 5.12 17.77 6.84
N VAL A 494 5.53 17.72 5.58
CA VAL A 494 4.71 18.15 4.45
C VAL A 494 3.72 17.05 4.08
N LEU A 495 4.18 15.80 3.97
CA LEU A 495 3.35 14.66 3.58
C LEU A 495 2.26 14.34 4.60
N GLU A 496 2.56 14.42 5.91
CA GLU A 496 1.60 14.20 7.00
C GLU A 496 0.34 15.07 6.86
N SER A 497 0.45 16.29 6.32
CA SER A 497 -0.68 17.22 6.16
C SER A 497 -1.21 17.35 4.72
N ARG A 498 -0.59 16.68 3.74
CA ARG A 498 -0.86 16.92 2.30
C ARG A 498 -1.01 15.68 1.43
N ALA A 499 -0.43 14.54 1.81
CA ALA A 499 -0.55 13.30 1.04
C ALA A 499 -1.99 12.76 1.14
N VAL A 500 -2.65 12.60 0.00
CA VAL A 500 -4.05 12.18 -0.12
C VAL A 500 -4.17 10.68 -0.24
N ALA A 501 -3.41 10.10 -1.16
CA ALA A 501 -3.37 8.68 -1.45
C ALA A 501 -2.02 8.30 -2.05
N TYR A 502 -1.65 7.03 -1.91
CA TYR A 502 -0.48 6.44 -2.53
C TYR A 502 -0.89 5.32 -3.51
N VAL A 503 -0.55 5.49 -4.78
CA VAL A 503 -0.88 4.57 -5.85
C VAL A 503 0.39 3.80 -6.22
N SER A 504 0.48 2.53 -5.80
CA SER A 504 1.62 1.66 -6.10
C SER A 504 1.51 1.07 -7.50
N LEU A 505 2.65 1.01 -8.18
CA LEU A 505 2.92 0.28 -9.42
C LEU A 505 4.17 -0.60 -9.27
N HIS A 506 4.51 -1.02 -8.05
CA HIS A 506 5.74 -1.74 -7.74
C HIS A 506 5.92 -3.06 -8.51
N SER A 507 4.87 -3.86 -8.65
CA SER A 507 4.91 -5.09 -9.46
C SER A 507 3.57 -5.30 -10.17
N PRO A 508 3.35 -4.67 -11.35
CA PRO A 508 2.06 -4.71 -12.05
C PRO A 508 1.70 -6.12 -12.54
N VAL A 509 2.71 -6.92 -12.84
CA VAL A 509 2.61 -8.36 -13.07
C VAL A 509 3.56 -9.02 -12.07
N ARG A 510 3.14 -10.14 -11.48
CA ARG A 510 3.91 -10.89 -10.47
C ARG A 510 3.63 -12.39 -10.57
N PRO A 511 4.58 -13.24 -10.14
CA PRO A 511 4.38 -14.69 -10.14
C PRO A 511 3.43 -15.15 -9.01
N ARG A 512 3.58 -14.57 -7.81
CA ARG A 512 2.84 -14.95 -6.60
C ARG A 512 2.47 -13.72 -5.76
N GLY A 513 1.85 -13.93 -4.60
CA GLY A 513 1.24 -12.89 -3.77
C GLY A 513 -0.14 -12.44 -4.26
N PRO A 514 -0.80 -11.50 -3.55
CA PRO A 514 -2.14 -11.01 -3.90
C PRO A 514 -2.17 -10.34 -5.28
N GLN A 515 -3.34 -10.32 -5.93
CA GLN A 515 -3.54 -9.61 -7.20
C GLN A 515 -3.56 -8.10 -6.97
N SER A 516 -4.75 -7.49 -6.88
CA SER A 516 -4.91 -6.07 -6.56
C SER A 516 -5.27 -5.90 -5.10
N THR A 517 -4.70 -4.88 -4.46
CA THR A 517 -4.94 -4.57 -3.04
C THR A 517 -5.32 -3.11 -2.86
N ALA A 518 -6.13 -2.83 -1.85
CA ALA A 518 -6.50 -1.47 -1.49
C ALA A 518 -6.72 -1.35 0.01
N SER A 519 -6.35 -0.21 0.57
CA SER A 519 -6.70 0.16 1.95
C SER A 519 -8.22 0.27 2.08
N PRO A 520 -8.83 0.01 3.25
CA PRO A 520 -10.29 -0.06 3.37
C PRO A 520 -11.03 1.19 2.83
N SER A 521 -10.47 2.40 2.97
CA SER A 521 -11.06 3.62 2.39
C SER A 521 -11.18 3.59 0.87
N LEU A 522 -10.29 2.88 0.18
CA LEU A 522 -10.13 2.83 -1.28
C LEU A 522 -10.69 1.53 -1.89
N LEU A 523 -11.13 0.59 -1.05
CA LEU A 523 -11.47 -0.76 -1.49
C LEU A 523 -12.64 -0.79 -2.49
N GLN A 524 -13.67 0.02 -2.26
CA GLN A 524 -14.79 0.17 -3.20
C GLN A 524 -14.34 0.79 -4.53
N LEU A 525 -13.57 1.88 -4.52
CA LEU A 525 -13.03 2.51 -5.74
C LEU A 525 -12.21 1.52 -6.57
N ALA A 526 -11.27 0.81 -5.94
CA ALA A 526 -10.43 -0.16 -6.61
C ALA A 526 -11.25 -1.35 -7.15
N SER A 527 -12.24 -1.81 -6.38
CA SER A 527 -13.16 -2.87 -6.80
C SER A 527 -13.99 -2.50 -8.04
N ASP A 528 -14.47 -1.26 -8.12
CA ASP A 528 -15.31 -0.83 -9.24
C ASP A 528 -14.49 -0.59 -10.51
N ILE A 529 -13.29 -0.01 -10.39
CA ILE A 529 -12.31 0.08 -11.49
C ILE A 529 -11.92 -1.33 -11.98
N GLY A 530 -11.62 -2.26 -11.07
CA GLY A 530 -11.28 -3.64 -11.40
C GLY A 530 -12.40 -4.36 -12.16
N LYS A 531 -13.65 -4.31 -11.66
CA LYS A 531 -14.82 -4.90 -12.34
C LYS A 531 -15.04 -4.32 -13.74
N LYS A 532 -14.82 -3.00 -13.92
CA LYS A 532 -14.96 -2.31 -15.21
C LYS A 532 -13.90 -2.77 -16.20
N GLN A 533 -12.63 -2.81 -15.80
CA GLN A 533 -11.53 -3.23 -16.68
C GLN A 533 -11.59 -4.72 -17.01
N VAL A 534 -11.95 -5.60 -16.06
CA VAL A 534 -12.12 -7.04 -16.32
C VAL A 534 -13.19 -7.27 -17.40
N LYS A 535 -14.35 -6.59 -17.34
CA LYS A 535 -15.37 -6.71 -18.40
C LYS A 535 -14.79 -6.38 -19.77
N SER A 536 -14.11 -5.23 -19.90
CA SER A 536 -13.49 -4.80 -21.16
C SER A 536 -12.40 -5.77 -21.66
N CYS A 537 -11.58 -6.33 -20.76
CA CYS A 537 -10.50 -7.24 -21.15
C CYS A 537 -10.97 -8.68 -21.42
N THR A 538 -12.00 -9.16 -20.71
CA THR A 538 -12.58 -10.51 -20.88
C THR A 538 -13.37 -10.61 -22.18
N GLU A 539 -14.06 -9.55 -22.60
CA GLU A 539 -14.66 -9.45 -23.94
C GLU A 539 -13.60 -9.53 -25.05
N ALA A 540 -12.38 -9.03 -24.80
CA ALA A 540 -11.21 -9.16 -25.66
C ALA A 540 -10.44 -10.50 -25.50
N LYS A 541 -10.93 -11.44 -24.66
CA LYS A 541 -10.27 -12.70 -24.29
C LYS A 541 -8.83 -12.53 -23.76
N GLY A 542 -8.57 -11.44 -23.03
CA GLY A 542 -7.20 -10.99 -22.72
C GLY A 542 -6.71 -11.23 -21.28
N CYS A 543 -7.58 -11.18 -20.27
CA CYS A 543 -7.19 -11.15 -18.85
C CYS A 543 -7.85 -12.29 -18.05
N PRO A 544 -7.21 -12.81 -17.00
CA PRO A 544 -7.87 -13.65 -15.99
C PRO A 544 -8.81 -12.80 -15.11
N ASP A 545 -9.65 -13.48 -14.31
CA ASP A 545 -10.44 -12.82 -13.27
C ASP A 545 -9.54 -12.07 -12.28
N LEU A 546 -9.94 -10.83 -11.95
CA LEU A 546 -9.25 -9.97 -11.00
C LEU A 546 -10.08 -9.80 -9.75
N ASN A 547 -9.53 -10.20 -8.61
CA ASN A 547 -10.04 -9.87 -7.29
C ASN A 547 -9.25 -8.70 -6.70
N VAL A 548 -9.97 -7.81 -6.01
CA VAL A 548 -9.40 -6.71 -5.22
C VAL A 548 -9.63 -7.04 -3.76
N SER A 549 -8.55 -7.29 -3.01
CA SER A 549 -8.62 -7.56 -1.57
C SER A 549 -8.26 -6.33 -0.75
N SER A 550 -8.69 -6.32 0.52
CA SER A 550 -8.12 -5.37 1.50
C SER A 550 -6.60 -5.54 1.60
N LEU A 551 -5.89 -4.45 1.86
CA LEU A 551 -4.44 -4.42 2.05
C LEU A 551 -4.03 -5.23 3.29
N GLN A 552 -2.99 -6.05 3.14
CA GLN A 552 -2.52 -6.98 4.17
C GLN A 552 -1.11 -6.61 4.65
N SER A 553 -0.78 -7.00 5.87
CA SER A 553 0.60 -7.01 6.36
C SER A 553 1.28 -8.30 5.87
N PRO A 554 2.44 -8.25 5.20
CA PRO A 554 3.40 -7.15 5.12
C PRO A 554 3.56 -6.68 3.66
N VAL A 555 2.44 -6.52 2.92
CA VAL A 555 2.44 -6.52 1.44
C VAL A 555 3.28 -5.39 0.83
N ALA A 556 3.42 -4.27 1.55
CA ALA A 556 4.57 -3.39 1.40
C ALA A 556 4.82 -2.66 2.71
N LEU A 557 6.02 -2.82 3.27
CA LEU A 557 6.60 -1.86 4.20
C LEU A 557 6.95 -0.60 3.41
N ASP A 558 5.94 0.14 2.95
CA ASP A 558 6.07 1.42 2.28
C ASP A 558 5.77 2.53 3.28
N PHE A 559 6.58 3.60 3.26
CA PHE A 559 6.53 4.66 4.26
C PHE A 559 5.15 5.33 4.35
N PHE A 560 4.47 5.50 3.23
CA PHE A 560 3.20 6.24 3.15
C PHE A 560 2.07 5.54 3.90
N SER A 561 1.86 4.24 3.66
CA SER A 561 0.81 3.46 4.34
C SER A 561 1.19 3.13 5.79
N SER A 562 2.47 2.83 6.05
CA SER A 562 2.92 2.33 7.35
C SER A 562 3.31 3.43 8.33
N HIS A 563 3.93 4.53 7.92
CA HIS A 563 4.38 5.60 8.83
C HIS A 563 3.45 6.82 8.84
N LEU A 564 2.74 7.08 7.73
CA LEU A 564 1.84 8.24 7.61
C LEU A 564 0.35 7.88 7.58
N ALA A 565 0.01 6.59 7.50
CA ALA A 565 -1.36 6.08 7.28
C ALA A 565 -2.08 6.77 6.10
N VAL A 566 -1.34 7.05 5.02
CA VAL A 566 -1.90 7.52 3.75
C VAL A 566 -2.59 6.34 3.06
N PRO A 567 -3.88 6.44 2.71
CA PRO A 567 -4.60 5.38 2.02
C PRO A 567 -3.89 4.95 0.73
N ALA A 568 -3.56 3.67 0.64
CA ALA A 568 -2.82 3.10 -0.49
C ALA A 568 -3.66 2.14 -1.32
N LEU A 569 -3.39 2.07 -2.63
CA LEU A 569 -3.90 1.03 -3.53
C LEU A 569 -2.83 0.56 -4.51
N GLU A 570 -2.97 -0.68 -4.97
CA GLU A 570 -2.14 -1.30 -5.99
C GLU A 570 -3.00 -2.17 -6.91
N PHE A 571 -2.89 -1.99 -8.22
CA PHE A 571 -3.42 -2.94 -9.20
C PHE A 571 -2.30 -3.85 -9.69
N ALA A 572 -2.54 -5.16 -9.67
CA ALA A 572 -1.64 -6.12 -10.30
C ALA A 572 -2.34 -7.44 -10.64
N PHE A 573 -1.74 -8.17 -11.57
CA PHE A 573 -2.08 -9.57 -11.86
C PHE A 573 -1.01 -10.51 -11.29
N SER A 574 -1.47 -11.55 -10.59
CA SER A 574 -0.65 -12.62 -10.00
C SER A 574 -1.01 -13.96 -10.65
N ALA A 575 -0.01 -14.77 -11.02
CA ALA A 575 -0.25 -16.12 -11.56
C ALA A 575 -0.79 -17.07 -10.48
N ASN A 576 -0.27 -16.98 -9.26
CA ASN A 576 -0.67 -17.80 -8.12
C ASN A 576 -1.21 -16.91 -6.98
N PRO A 577 -2.45 -16.40 -7.10
CA PRO A 577 -3.03 -15.43 -6.16
C PRO A 577 -3.53 -16.04 -4.85
N THR A 578 -3.76 -17.35 -4.82
CA THR A 578 -4.15 -18.10 -3.63
C THR A 578 -2.98 -18.97 -3.16
N GLU A 579 -1.94 -18.34 -2.63
CA GLU A 579 -0.89 -19.03 -1.88
C GLU A 579 -1.51 -19.76 -0.67
N ARG A 580 -1.04 -20.98 -0.38
CA ARG A 580 -1.39 -21.69 0.88
C ARG A 580 -0.68 -21.12 2.11
N ALA A 581 0.40 -20.40 1.88
CA ALA A 581 1.22 -19.77 2.90
C ALA A 581 1.40 -18.31 2.46
N HIS A 582 0.64 -17.41 3.08
CA HIS A 582 0.40 -16.02 2.67
C HIS A 582 1.64 -15.11 2.61
N PHE A 583 2.73 -15.50 3.27
CA PHE A 583 3.96 -14.70 3.37
C PHE A 583 5.06 -15.18 2.41
N LEU A 584 4.76 -16.06 1.44
CA LEU A 584 5.76 -16.54 0.47
C LEU A 584 6.30 -15.43 -0.45
N SER A 585 5.57 -14.33 -0.61
CA SER A 585 6.03 -13.12 -1.28
C SER A 585 7.22 -12.41 -0.60
N GLU A 586 7.55 -12.73 0.67
CA GLU A 586 8.78 -12.27 1.33
C GLU A 586 10.06 -12.97 0.78
N ALA A 587 9.91 -14.07 0.04
CA ALA A 587 11.00 -14.83 -0.57
C ALA A 587 11.17 -14.47 -2.06
N PHE A 588 12.29 -13.82 -2.39
CA PHE A 588 12.60 -13.36 -3.75
C PHE A 588 13.45 -14.39 -4.52
N PHE A 589 12.89 -15.00 -5.56
CA PHE A 589 13.59 -15.96 -6.41
C PHE A 589 14.06 -15.33 -7.73
N PRO A 590 15.35 -15.49 -8.14
CA PRO A 590 15.88 -14.87 -9.35
C PRO A 590 15.15 -15.20 -10.66
N SER A 591 14.49 -16.37 -10.76
CA SER A 591 13.77 -16.79 -11.97
C SER A 591 12.34 -16.25 -12.08
N GLU A 592 11.87 -15.46 -11.11
CA GLU A 592 10.53 -14.86 -11.15
C GLU A 592 10.32 -13.94 -12.34
N SER A 593 11.36 -13.22 -12.77
CA SER A 593 11.27 -12.31 -13.91
C SER A 593 10.94 -13.05 -15.22
N LEU A 594 11.51 -14.26 -15.39
CA LEU A 594 11.19 -15.10 -16.54
C LEU A 594 9.73 -15.59 -16.46
N LEU A 595 9.23 -15.89 -15.25
CA LEU A 595 7.84 -16.29 -15.08
C LEU A 595 6.88 -15.12 -15.41
N ALA A 596 7.19 -13.90 -14.97
CA ALA A 596 6.43 -12.70 -15.29
C ALA A 596 6.43 -12.41 -16.81
N GLU A 597 7.57 -12.54 -17.48
CA GLU A 597 7.67 -12.44 -18.95
C GLU A 597 6.86 -13.53 -19.68
N THR A 598 6.80 -14.76 -19.15
CA THR A 598 5.93 -15.81 -19.71
C THR A 598 4.45 -15.63 -19.42
N LEU A 599 4.10 -14.89 -18.35
CA LEU A 599 2.72 -14.61 -17.97
C LEU A 599 2.09 -13.51 -18.84
N ASP A 600 2.89 -12.51 -19.24
CA ASP A 600 2.42 -11.40 -20.07
C ASP A 600 3.33 -11.07 -21.28
N PRO A 601 3.60 -12.03 -22.18
CA PRO A 601 4.51 -11.83 -23.31
C PRO A 601 4.02 -10.77 -24.31
N ALA A 602 2.73 -10.44 -24.26
CA ALA A 602 2.06 -9.45 -25.10
C ALA A 602 1.75 -8.13 -24.37
N PHE A 603 2.24 -7.92 -23.14
CA PHE A 603 2.08 -6.70 -22.34
C PHE A 603 0.63 -6.25 -22.07
N ARG A 604 -0.33 -7.18 -22.18
CA ARG A 604 -1.77 -6.93 -21.99
C ARG A 604 -2.15 -6.79 -20.52
N LEU A 605 -1.51 -7.54 -19.63
CA LEU A 605 -1.73 -7.41 -18.19
C LEU A 605 -1.10 -6.10 -17.67
N HIS A 606 0.10 -5.76 -18.16
CA HIS A 606 0.71 -4.44 -17.94
C HIS A 606 -0.18 -3.29 -18.45
N GLU A 607 -0.73 -3.40 -19.66
CA GLU A 607 -1.65 -2.40 -20.22
C GLU A 607 -2.92 -2.27 -19.36
N ALA A 608 -3.55 -3.39 -18.98
CA ALA A 608 -4.74 -3.38 -18.14
C ALA A 608 -4.48 -2.76 -16.76
N VAL A 609 -3.33 -3.06 -16.14
CA VAL A 609 -2.92 -2.46 -14.87
C VAL A 609 -2.63 -0.96 -15.03
N ALA A 610 -1.91 -0.56 -16.08
CA ALA A 610 -1.64 0.85 -16.34
C ALA A 610 -2.94 1.65 -16.56
N LYS A 611 -3.93 1.07 -17.27
CA LYS A 611 -5.27 1.65 -17.47
C LYS A 611 -6.05 1.80 -16.17
N MET A 612 -6.17 0.76 -15.35
CA MET A 612 -6.83 0.85 -14.03
C MET A 612 -6.15 1.87 -13.12
N THR A 613 -4.82 1.93 -13.17
CA THR A 613 -4.04 2.85 -12.35
C THR A 613 -4.23 4.30 -12.81
N ALA A 614 -4.23 4.56 -14.12
CA ALA A 614 -4.53 5.87 -14.66
C ALA A 614 -5.96 6.35 -14.32
N GLU A 615 -6.96 5.45 -14.34
CA GLU A 615 -8.31 5.75 -13.88
C GLU A 615 -8.33 6.15 -12.40
N ALA A 616 -7.66 5.39 -11.52
CA ALA A 616 -7.55 5.73 -10.11
C ALA A 616 -6.84 7.07 -9.87
N ILE A 617 -5.72 7.33 -10.56
CA ILE A 617 -4.99 8.61 -10.47
C ILE A 617 -5.88 9.78 -10.86
N LEU A 618 -6.64 9.66 -11.95
CA LEU A 618 -7.59 10.69 -12.36
C LEU A 618 -8.66 10.92 -11.29
N ARG A 619 -9.38 9.87 -10.87
CA ARG A 619 -10.42 9.98 -9.83
C ARG A 619 -9.89 10.65 -8.56
N LEU A 620 -8.74 10.20 -8.05
CA LEU A 620 -8.10 10.77 -6.85
C LEU A 620 -7.64 12.24 -7.04
N SER A 621 -7.25 12.63 -8.24
CA SER A 621 -6.72 13.98 -8.53
C SER A 621 -7.75 14.99 -9.05
N THR A 622 -8.90 14.54 -9.57
CA THR A 622 -9.95 15.40 -10.15
C THR A 622 -11.32 15.31 -9.49
N ASP A 623 -11.63 14.28 -8.71
CA ASP A 623 -12.94 14.21 -8.05
C ASP A 623 -13.01 15.27 -6.93
N PRO A 624 -14.00 16.20 -6.92
CA PRO A 624 -14.01 17.29 -5.95
C PRO A 624 -14.12 16.80 -4.50
N VAL A 625 -14.93 15.77 -4.26
CA VAL A 625 -14.93 14.97 -3.02
C VAL A 625 -14.10 13.72 -3.24
N LEU A 626 -13.25 13.36 -2.29
CA LEU A 626 -12.42 12.15 -2.37
C LEU A 626 -13.31 10.90 -2.44
N PRO A 627 -13.03 9.96 -3.36
CA PRO A 627 -13.76 8.69 -3.47
C PRO A 627 -13.36 7.69 -2.37
N PHE A 628 -13.46 8.13 -1.11
CA PHE A 628 -13.11 7.38 0.09
C PHE A 628 -14.38 6.95 0.84
N TYR A 629 -14.38 5.76 1.42
CA TYR A 629 -15.59 5.14 1.95
C TYR A 629 -15.47 4.81 3.47
N PRO A 630 -15.78 5.76 4.38
CA PRO A 630 -15.76 5.53 5.83
C PRO A 630 -16.56 4.32 6.30
N LEU A 631 -17.69 4.02 5.64
CA LEU A 631 -18.51 2.84 5.97
C LEU A 631 -17.76 1.52 5.75
N ASP A 632 -16.89 1.44 4.74
CA ASP A 632 -16.11 0.22 4.46
C ASP A 632 -15.09 -0.05 5.58
N ILE A 633 -14.47 1.01 6.15
CA ILE A 633 -13.65 0.91 7.36
C ILE A 633 -14.48 0.40 8.55
N ALA A 634 -15.66 1.00 8.79
CA ALA A 634 -16.49 0.63 9.92
C ALA A 634 -16.99 -0.83 9.83
N LEU A 635 -17.35 -1.29 8.62
CA LEU A 635 -17.74 -2.68 8.36
C LEU A 635 -16.56 -3.65 8.51
N ASP A 636 -15.36 -3.29 8.04
CA ASP A 636 -14.13 -4.08 8.25
C ASP A 636 -13.79 -4.24 9.75
N ILE A 637 -13.92 -3.16 10.53
CA ILE A 637 -13.76 -3.20 12.00
C ILE A 637 -14.78 -4.14 12.65
N GLN A 638 -16.06 -4.03 12.29
CA GLN A 638 -17.09 -4.93 12.82
C GLN A 638 -16.83 -6.40 12.44
N ASN A 639 -16.42 -6.67 11.20
CA ASN A 639 -16.07 -8.02 10.74
C ASN A 639 -14.83 -8.59 11.47
N LYS A 640 -13.91 -7.75 11.94
CA LYS A 640 -12.77 -8.17 12.76
C LYS A 640 -13.13 -8.44 14.22
N LEU A 641 -14.03 -7.65 14.79
CA LEU A 641 -14.49 -7.85 16.18
C LEU A 641 -15.52 -8.98 16.32
N LYS A 642 -16.20 -9.32 15.23
CA LYS A 642 -17.18 -10.39 15.17
C LYS A 642 -16.54 -11.74 15.54
N ASP A 643 -17.16 -12.43 16.49
CA ASP A 643 -16.75 -13.74 17.01
C ASP A 643 -15.32 -13.76 17.64
N ASP A 644 -14.67 -12.61 17.85
CA ASP A 644 -13.39 -12.50 18.56
C ASP A 644 -13.63 -12.67 20.09
N PRO A 645 -13.00 -13.64 20.78
CA PRO A 645 -13.21 -13.89 22.20
C PRO A 645 -12.70 -12.76 23.12
N LEU A 646 -11.95 -11.78 22.59
CA LEU A 646 -11.51 -10.60 23.33
C LEU A 646 -12.43 -9.39 23.17
N SER A 647 -13.42 -9.44 22.26
CA SER A 647 -14.38 -8.35 22.05
C SER A 647 -15.21 -8.07 23.30
N ARG A 648 -15.08 -6.85 23.84
CA ARG A 648 -15.83 -6.38 25.01
C ARG A 648 -17.09 -5.62 24.57
N PRO A 649 -18.17 -5.57 25.37
CA PRO A 649 -19.43 -4.91 24.96
C PRO A 649 -19.30 -3.42 24.64
N ASP A 650 -18.43 -2.71 25.35
CA ASP A 650 -18.06 -1.31 25.11
C ASP A 650 -17.33 -1.12 23.76
N LEU A 651 -16.42 -2.05 23.42
CA LEU A 651 -15.72 -2.05 22.13
C LEU A 651 -16.67 -2.29 20.95
N LEU A 652 -17.62 -3.22 21.12
CA LEU A 652 -18.66 -3.50 20.13
C LEU A 652 -19.63 -2.32 19.98
N ALA A 653 -19.99 -1.64 21.08
CA ALA A 653 -20.82 -0.44 21.04
C ALA A 653 -20.13 0.72 20.29
N ALA A 654 -18.84 0.97 20.55
CA ALA A 654 -18.06 1.97 19.81
C ALA A 654 -17.97 1.65 18.31
N ALA A 655 -17.76 0.37 17.96
CA ALA A 655 -17.76 -0.07 16.56
C ALA A 655 -19.15 0.01 15.89
N ALA A 656 -20.24 -0.12 16.65
CA ALA A 656 -21.61 0.13 16.17
C ALA A 656 -21.85 1.62 15.91
N SER A 657 -21.49 2.48 16.87
CA SER A 657 -21.59 3.94 16.74
C SER A 657 -20.78 4.48 15.54
N LEU A 658 -19.53 4.02 15.37
CA LEU A 658 -18.70 4.37 14.21
C LEU A 658 -19.37 3.96 12.88
N ARG A 659 -20.00 2.79 12.79
CA ARG A 659 -20.76 2.36 11.59
C ARG A 659 -21.95 3.29 11.35
N ASP A 660 -22.72 3.59 12.37
CA ASP A 660 -23.96 4.35 12.22
C ASP A 660 -23.67 5.80 11.83
N ASN A 661 -22.66 6.42 12.45
CA ASN A 661 -22.14 7.74 12.06
C ASN A 661 -21.55 7.72 10.63
N SER A 662 -20.78 6.70 10.25
CA SER A 662 -20.22 6.56 8.89
C SER A 662 -21.31 6.34 7.82
N SER A 663 -22.37 5.60 8.17
CA SER A 663 -23.54 5.39 7.31
C SER A 663 -24.32 6.70 7.13
N PHE A 664 -24.53 7.45 8.21
CA PHE A 664 -25.17 8.76 8.17
C PHE A 664 -24.36 9.78 7.36
N PHE A 665 -23.03 9.83 7.54
CA PHE A 665 -22.10 10.65 6.77
C PHE A 665 -22.21 10.42 5.26
N GLN A 666 -22.39 9.15 4.86
CA GLN A 666 -22.63 8.75 3.47
C GLN A 666 -24.08 8.85 3.01
N SER A 667 -25.04 9.15 3.89
CA SER A 667 -26.48 9.12 3.58
C SER A 667 -26.92 10.19 2.59
N GLU A 668 -28.13 10.00 2.05
CA GLU A 668 -28.77 10.96 1.14
C GLU A 668 -29.31 12.21 1.87
N ILE A 669 -29.37 12.21 3.20
CA ILE A 669 -29.65 13.41 4.01
C ILE A 669 -28.42 14.33 3.96
N MET A 670 -27.22 13.74 4.00
CA MET A 670 -25.95 14.43 3.75
C MET A 670 -25.69 14.66 2.26
N ARG A 671 -26.71 14.56 1.37
CA ARG A 671 -26.54 14.81 -0.08
C ARG A 671 -26.07 16.22 -0.39
N PRO A 672 -26.75 17.30 0.09
CA PRO A 672 -26.25 18.67 -0.08
C PRO A 672 -24.89 18.87 0.61
N ALA A 673 -24.54 18.01 1.57
CA ALA A 673 -23.26 18.10 2.26
C ALA A 673 -22.06 17.61 1.44
N ASN A 674 -22.27 16.80 0.40
CA ASN A 674 -21.19 16.30 -0.47
C ASN A 674 -21.41 16.59 -1.97
N ASP A 675 -22.35 17.47 -2.37
CA ASP A 675 -22.38 18.00 -3.74
C ASP A 675 -21.47 19.24 -3.84
N PRO A 676 -20.35 19.18 -4.59
CA PRO A 676 -19.44 20.31 -4.75
C PRO A 676 -20.02 21.48 -5.57
N LYS A 677 -21.16 21.31 -6.25
CA LYS A 677 -21.87 22.38 -6.97
C LYS A 677 -22.84 23.16 -6.07
N GLU A 678 -23.23 22.58 -4.93
CA GLU A 678 -24.19 23.17 -4.00
C GLU A 678 -23.51 23.87 -2.80
N ARG A 679 -22.17 23.93 -2.76
CA ARG A 679 -21.41 24.36 -1.57
C ARG A 679 -20.18 25.23 -1.83
N ASP A 680 -19.79 25.94 -0.78
CA ASP A 680 -18.53 26.67 -0.68
C ASP A 680 -17.31 25.70 -0.73
N PRO A 681 -16.24 26.03 -1.49
CA PRO A 681 -15.05 25.19 -1.60
C PRO A 681 -14.37 24.83 -0.28
N SER A 682 -14.49 25.67 0.76
CA SER A 682 -13.90 25.44 2.09
C SER A 682 -14.54 24.24 2.79
N HIS A 683 -15.87 24.09 2.71
CA HIS A 683 -16.57 22.93 3.28
C HIS A 683 -16.18 21.63 2.56
N VAL A 684 -16.06 21.66 1.23
CA VAL A 684 -15.57 20.50 0.43
C VAL A 684 -14.12 20.16 0.79
N ARG A 685 -13.30 21.18 1.11
CA ARG A 685 -11.92 20.99 1.58
C ARG A 685 -11.86 20.34 2.96
N MET A 686 -12.67 20.81 3.92
CA MET A 686 -12.73 20.22 5.27
C MET A 686 -13.26 18.78 5.24
N LEU A 687 -14.29 18.51 4.44
CA LEU A 687 -14.78 17.16 4.13
C LEU A 687 -13.65 16.23 3.65
N ASN A 688 -12.86 16.68 2.67
CA ASN A 688 -11.74 15.91 2.13
C ASN A 688 -10.63 15.67 3.15
N ASP A 689 -10.38 16.62 4.07
CA ASP A 689 -9.38 16.47 5.11
C ASP A 689 -9.85 15.45 6.18
N VAL A 690 -11.13 15.44 6.57
CA VAL A 690 -11.74 14.38 7.41
C VAL A 690 -11.63 12.99 6.74
N LEU A 691 -12.01 12.87 5.47
CA LEU A 691 -11.93 11.62 4.72
C LEU A 691 -10.50 11.09 4.64
N ARG A 692 -9.53 11.97 4.34
CA ARG A 692 -8.10 11.63 4.26
C ARG A 692 -7.53 11.16 5.59
N ASP A 693 -7.89 11.80 6.69
CA ASP A 693 -7.27 11.55 7.99
C ASP A 693 -7.88 10.36 8.75
N LEU A 694 -8.94 9.75 8.22
CA LEU A 694 -9.66 8.66 8.89
C LEU A 694 -8.78 7.42 9.17
N GLU A 695 -7.94 6.99 8.23
CA GLU A 695 -7.03 5.85 8.47
C GLU A 695 -5.93 6.18 9.50
N LYS A 696 -5.60 7.46 9.72
CA LYS A 696 -4.58 7.86 10.72
C LYS A 696 -5.01 7.58 12.15
N SER A 697 -6.32 7.49 12.42
CA SER A 697 -6.85 7.07 13.72
C SER A 697 -6.44 5.64 14.12
N PHE A 698 -5.91 4.84 13.18
CA PHE A 698 -5.52 3.44 13.38
C PHE A 698 -3.99 3.23 13.38
N LEU A 699 -3.20 4.30 13.44
CA LEU A 699 -1.74 4.24 13.47
C LEU A 699 -1.22 4.02 14.91
N VAL A 700 -0.60 2.87 15.18
CA VAL A 700 0.08 2.59 16.46
C VAL A 700 1.58 2.92 16.43
N SER A 701 2.14 3.16 17.61
CA SER A 701 3.56 3.53 17.78
C SER A 701 4.52 2.34 17.68
N SER A 702 4.09 1.15 18.10
CA SER A 702 4.98 0.00 18.29
C SER A 702 4.22 -1.33 18.04
N PRO A 703 3.96 -1.69 16.78
CA PRO A 703 3.47 -3.02 16.43
C PRO A 703 4.59 -4.07 16.58
N PRO A 704 4.27 -5.38 16.59
CA PRO A 704 5.29 -6.43 16.55
C PRO A 704 6.18 -6.34 15.28
N PRO A 705 7.42 -6.88 15.28
CA PRO A 705 8.31 -6.80 14.12
C PRO A 705 7.69 -7.38 12.83
N GLY A 706 7.71 -6.63 11.73
CA GLY A 706 7.09 -7.05 10.45
C GLY A 706 5.57 -6.88 10.37
N PHE A 707 4.92 -6.34 11.40
CA PHE A 707 3.52 -5.95 11.34
C PHE A 707 3.39 -4.48 10.91
N SER A 708 2.37 -4.18 10.11
CA SER A 708 1.93 -2.81 9.83
C SER A 708 1.65 -2.03 11.13
N ARG A 709 2.05 -0.75 11.15
CA ARG A 709 1.64 0.19 12.21
C ARG A 709 0.19 0.63 12.06
N ASN A 710 -0.38 0.60 10.86
CA ASN A 710 -1.82 0.78 10.67
C ASN A 710 -2.53 -0.55 10.98
N ILE A 711 -3.30 -0.59 12.06
CA ILE A 711 -3.98 -1.82 12.55
C ILE A 711 -5.20 -2.22 11.70
N LEU A 712 -5.58 -1.41 10.70
CA LEU A 712 -6.56 -1.81 9.69
C LEU A 712 -6.03 -2.90 8.75
N TYR A 713 -4.72 -3.12 8.64
CA TYR A 713 -4.19 -4.12 7.70
C TYR A 713 -4.02 -5.47 8.40
N GLY A 714 -4.81 -6.46 7.97
CA GLY A 714 -4.79 -7.82 8.52
C GLY A 714 -3.63 -8.67 8.00
N LEU A 715 -3.33 -9.80 8.65
CA LEU A 715 -2.28 -10.73 8.20
C LEU A 715 -2.66 -11.54 6.96
N ASN A 716 -3.96 -11.85 6.79
CA ASN A 716 -4.53 -12.51 5.62
C ASN A 716 -6.06 -12.33 5.62
N THR A 717 -6.72 -12.67 4.51
CA THR A 717 -8.19 -12.61 4.38
C THR A 717 -8.94 -13.77 5.03
N GLN A 718 -8.25 -14.85 5.43
CA GLN A 718 -8.88 -16.08 5.91
C GLN A 718 -9.03 -16.12 7.44
N THR A 719 -8.22 -15.35 8.15
CA THR A 719 -8.28 -15.20 9.60
C THR A 719 -8.86 -13.82 9.94
N PRO A 720 -10.15 -13.68 10.29
CA PRO A 720 -10.71 -12.41 10.75
C PRO A 720 -10.06 -11.97 12.07
N GLY A 721 -10.14 -10.69 12.41
CA GLY A 721 -9.57 -10.12 13.64
C GLY A 721 -8.31 -9.27 13.45
N PHE A 722 -8.07 -8.36 14.40
CA PHE A 722 -6.91 -7.46 14.39
C PHE A 722 -5.59 -8.23 14.55
N ALA A 723 -4.62 -7.92 13.70
CA ALA A 723 -3.32 -8.58 13.70
C ALA A 723 -2.59 -8.47 15.05
N ILE A 724 -2.63 -7.28 15.67
CA ILE A 724 -2.01 -7.03 16.98
C ILE A 724 -2.66 -7.83 18.13
N LEU A 725 -3.98 -8.06 18.09
CA LEU A 725 -4.66 -8.86 19.12
C LEU A 725 -4.26 -10.33 19.05
N LYS A 726 -4.13 -10.89 17.84
CA LYS A 726 -3.65 -12.27 17.63
C LYS A 726 -2.20 -12.45 18.09
N ALA A 727 -1.32 -11.51 17.75
CA ALA A 727 0.06 -11.52 18.23
C ALA A 727 0.13 -11.45 19.76
N ALA A 728 -0.70 -10.62 20.40
CA ALA A 728 -0.78 -10.54 21.85
C ALA A 728 -1.35 -11.81 22.51
N GLN A 729 -2.31 -12.50 21.89
CA GLN A 729 -2.82 -13.81 22.34
C GLN A 729 -1.76 -14.92 22.30
N GLU A 730 -0.77 -14.79 21.40
CA GLU A 730 0.35 -15.71 21.30
C GLU A 730 1.40 -15.52 22.41
N GLU A 731 1.43 -14.34 23.04
CA GLU A 731 2.36 -14.02 24.11
C GLU A 731 1.97 -14.65 25.46
N PRO A 732 2.95 -15.02 26.31
CA PRO A 732 2.67 -15.59 27.63
C PRO A 732 2.21 -14.54 28.66
N ASP A 733 2.38 -13.24 28.39
CA ASP A 733 2.00 -12.16 29.29
C ASP A 733 0.63 -11.57 28.91
N ARG A 734 -0.28 -11.52 29.88
CA ARG A 734 -1.61 -10.90 29.72
C ARG A 734 -1.54 -9.39 29.53
N SER A 735 -0.47 -8.72 29.98
CA SER A 735 -0.32 -7.26 29.81
C SER A 735 -0.33 -6.85 28.33
N SER A 736 0.25 -7.69 27.46
CA SER A 736 0.30 -7.52 26.00
C SER A 736 -1.11 -7.46 25.38
N VAL A 737 -2.03 -8.29 25.89
CA VAL A 737 -3.43 -8.35 25.43
C VAL A 737 -4.20 -7.11 25.86
N ASP A 738 -4.11 -6.69 27.12
CA ASP A 738 -4.79 -5.48 27.59
C ASP A 738 -4.25 -4.20 26.91
N GLN A 739 -2.94 -4.12 26.67
CA GLN A 739 -2.35 -3.03 25.89
C GLN A 739 -2.87 -2.99 24.45
N SER A 740 -2.90 -4.13 23.78
CA SER A 740 -3.38 -4.22 22.38
C SER A 740 -4.88 -3.93 22.28
N LEU A 741 -5.70 -4.37 23.25
CA LEU A 741 -7.12 -4.01 23.33
C LEU A 741 -7.32 -2.51 23.55
N SER A 742 -6.50 -1.87 24.40
CA SER A 742 -6.55 -0.42 24.59
C SER A 742 -6.19 0.33 23.29
N GLN A 743 -5.20 -0.15 22.52
CA GLN A 743 -4.86 0.42 21.22
C GLN A 743 -6.03 0.32 20.22
N VAL A 744 -6.68 -0.85 20.10
CA VAL A 744 -7.86 -1.03 19.22
C VAL A 744 -9.01 -0.11 19.66
N SER A 745 -9.33 -0.08 20.96
CA SER A 745 -10.39 0.76 21.52
C SER A 745 -10.15 2.25 21.27
N ASN A 746 -8.96 2.76 21.60
CA ASN A 746 -8.57 4.15 21.37
C ASN A 746 -8.64 4.52 19.87
N SER A 747 -8.25 3.60 18.98
CA SER A 747 -8.29 3.82 17.53
C SER A 747 -9.72 3.99 17.01
N ILE A 748 -10.64 3.12 17.45
CA ILE A 748 -12.06 3.18 17.07
C ILE A 748 -12.70 4.47 17.60
N SER A 749 -12.47 4.83 18.87
CA SER A 749 -12.99 6.08 19.44
C SER A 749 -12.35 7.34 18.84
N SER A 750 -11.12 7.27 18.33
CA SER A 750 -10.50 8.36 17.56
C SER A 750 -11.20 8.54 16.21
N ALA A 751 -11.41 7.44 15.49
CA ALA A 751 -12.09 7.45 14.19
C ALA A 751 -13.54 7.93 14.32
N GLU A 752 -14.26 7.49 15.36
CA GLU A 752 -15.62 7.91 15.67
C GLU A 752 -15.72 9.43 15.86
N LYS A 753 -14.81 10.01 16.66
CA LYS A 753 -14.75 11.46 16.89
C LYS A 753 -14.43 12.23 15.61
N LEU A 754 -13.53 11.73 14.77
CA LEU A 754 -13.19 12.40 13.52
C LEU A 754 -14.36 12.38 12.51
N VAL A 755 -15.09 11.26 12.41
CA VAL A 755 -16.33 11.20 11.62
C VAL A 755 -17.38 12.13 12.20
N TYR A 756 -17.55 12.16 13.53
CA TYR A 756 -18.52 13.03 14.21
C TYR A 756 -18.24 14.52 14.01
N SER A 757 -17.00 14.98 14.18
CA SER A 757 -16.65 16.38 13.85
C SER A 757 -16.82 16.68 12.36
N GLY A 758 -16.67 15.68 11.49
CA GLY A 758 -17.05 15.81 10.08
C GLY A 758 -18.57 15.94 9.85
N LEU A 759 -19.43 15.47 10.76
CA LEU A 759 -20.88 15.71 10.73
C LEU A 759 -21.22 17.11 11.26
N GLU A 760 -20.63 17.52 12.38
CA GLU A 760 -20.82 18.85 13.01
C GLU A 760 -20.61 20.00 12.01
N LEU A 761 -19.62 19.88 11.11
CA LEU A 761 -19.37 20.86 10.03
C LEU A 761 -20.58 21.14 9.12
N PHE A 762 -21.57 20.25 9.12
CA PHE A 762 -22.70 20.25 8.20
C PHE A 762 -24.06 20.31 8.93
N GLU A 763 -24.04 20.33 10.26
CA GLU A 763 -25.18 20.75 11.07
C GLU A 763 -25.24 22.28 11.01
N ASN A 764 -26.00 22.81 10.04
CA ASN A 764 -26.35 24.22 10.03
C ASN A 764 -27.14 24.53 11.30
N ASP A 765 -26.58 25.30 12.23
CA ASP A 765 -27.36 25.84 13.34
C ASP A 765 -28.34 26.90 12.77
N PRO A 766 -29.67 26.68 12.76
CA PRO A 766 -30.58 27.53 11.99
C PRO A 766 -30.73 28.94 12.56
N GLU A 767 -30.39 29.13 13.85
CA GLU A 767 -30.60 30.39 14.57
C GLU A 767 -29.45 31.40 14.38
N ASP A 768 -28.24 30.95 14.07
CA ASP A 768 -27.04 31.82 13.97
C ASP A 768 -26.93 32.60 12.65
N SER A 769 -27.92 32.48 11.76
CA SER A 769 -28.01 33.28 10.52
C SER A 769 -28.50 34.72 10.73
N SER A 770 -28.31 35.28 11.93
CA SER A 770 -28.90 36.56 12.36
C SER A 770 -27.96 37.53 13.12
N TYR A 771 -26.74 37.74 12.60
CA TYR A 771 -25.86 38.85 12.96
C TYR A 771 -25.26 39.57 11.74
#